data_AF-A0A669E809-F1
#
_entry.id   AF-A0A669E809-F1
#
_cell.length_a   1.000
_cell.length_b   1.000
_cell.length_c   1.000
_cell.angle_alpha   90.00
_cell.angle_beta   90.00
_cell.angle_gamma   90.00
#
_symmetry.space_group_name_H-M   'P 1'
#
loop_
_entity.id
_entity.type
_entity.pdbx_description
1 polymer ?
#
loop_
_entity_poly.entity_id
_entity_poly.type
_entity_poly.pdbx_seq_one_letter_code
_entity_poly.pdbx_strand_id
1 'polypeptide(L)'
;MKQIMQAYAKHREVSAQESVARTCSLPLKKCSRSVVFIQTDDDALKMSLPMSRLQSMAPDDENVWMSGLPEKYANRPRTPEFERMCLAEFASEYRILYSRQTESKNAIPLLNNMGYIQKRTRGKPAIIRYPRFSEKKQPEKFYSRLLKLYFPHRSNDDLKNTKYPTSEQFYKSGGKHGFAVRPIVTFNKKRYESHGKTMERALEQIEQQGPLINAWNTFAPEVEVDRLECVAQRQSRHDTDENEMDIVPDYQVSGSSSGAMPAIIAPKLSPDFVRKMYQSLNETQASIFYAVREWCFKLVWGHCPEQFFYFVSGGAGCGKSHVIKCIYEEATKILHQLPRFRDQADMSYPAVLLTAFTGTAAFNISGKTLHSLLKLPKSLKPPYQGLGNALDEVRASLSNAEILVIDEISMVSKDLFAYIHWRLQQIKGNKKPFGGMSILAVGDFYQLPPLGKAKPLCVYEDNVLDLWKDYFHMVNLREIMRQKDDHSFAEVLNRIRVKEKTDSLEANDKALLTQAIHDIKDCPSNVLHIYATNKEVDKHNSATVTALHSDIINIQAEDYRKDPRTGEMVLLADMMKGNKRDLPDNIQAAPGVRVMIIRNLDVEDGLVNGTFGTITNIVTTTQDGPKTVNLIGLTLDNQHSGQKFRRKIQGSSDNLVYIEKCEESTSKKGVLRRQFPMKLAFACTAHKVQGMTMESAVVCLKRVLNLEWPMLHSAAQPHLKDCTSQTLMKGKSMLILPSQMHSKI
;
A
#
# COMPACT_ATOMS: atom_id res chain seq x y z
N MET A 1 10.06 -29.65 5.40
CA MET A 1 9.23 -29.68 4.16
C MET A 1 8.09 -28.65 4.13
N LYS A 2 7.23 -28.53 5.15
CA LYS A 2 6.12 -27.53 5.15
C LYS A 2 6.57 -26.07 4.95
N GLN A 3 7.66 -25.66 5.59
CA GLN A 3 8.22 -24.31 5.43
C GLN A 3 8.81 -24.08 4.04
N ILE A 4 9.46 -25.08 3.45
CA ILE A 4 9.99 -25.03 2.08
C ILE A 4 8.85 -24.99 1.06
N MET A 5 7.79 -25.79 1.26
CA MET A 5 6.56 -25.71 0.47
C MET A 5 5.86 -24.35 0.61
N GLN A 6 5.84 -23.76 1.81
CA GLN A 6 5.29 -22.43 2.03
C GLN A 6 6.15 -21.34 1.36
N ALA A 7 7.47 -21.45 1.38
CA ALA A 7 8.35 -20.53 0.67
C ALA A 7 8.12 -20.63 -0.85
N TYR A 8 8.05 -21.85 -1.40
CA TYR A 8 7.73 -22.07 -2.81
C TYR A 8 6.31 -21.62 -3.19
N ALA A 9 5.35 -21.70 -2.27
CA ALA A 9 3.98 -21.24 -2.50
C ALA A 9 3.83 -19.72 -2.37
N LYS A 10 4.65 -19.04 -1.56
CA LYS A 10 4.63 -17.58 -1.35
C LYS A 10 5.44 -16.80 -2.38
N HIS A 11 6.45 -17.43 -2.99
CA HIS A 11 7.33 -16.80 -3.99
C HIS A 11 7.06 -17.23 -5.43
N ARG A 12 5.94 -17.94 -5.67
CA ARG A 12 5.53 -18.32 -7.03
C ARG A 12 4.41 -17.42 -7.49
N GLU A 13 4.60 -16.80 -8.64
CA GLU A 13 3.52 -16.12 -9.36
C GLU A 13 2.43 -17.15 -9.70
N VAL A 14 1.22 -16.88 -9.22
CA VAL A 14 0.03 -17.71 -9.43
C VAL A 14 -1.01 -16.87 -10.15
N SER A 15 -1.72 -17.46 -11.11
CA SER A 15 -2.76 -16.74 -11.82
C SER A 15 -3.89 -16.34 -10.86
N ALA A 16 -4.68 -15.33 -11.22
CA ALA A 16 -5.82 -14.89 -10.43
C ALA A 16 -6.81 -16.05 -10.15
N GLN A 17 -7.01 -16.92 -11.15
CA GLN A 17 -7.87 -18.10 -11.05
C GLN A 17 -7.32 -19.11 -10.03
N GLU A 18 -6.01 -19.36 -10.03
CA GLU A 18 -5.35 -20.24 -9.07
C GLU A 18 -5.41 -19.66 -7.64
N SER A 19 -5.28 -18.33 -7.50
CA SER A 19 -5.40 -17.65 -6.21
C SER A 19 -6.81 -17.76 -5.63
N VAL A 20 -7.84 -17.52 -6.44
CA VAL A 20 -9.25 -17.65 -6.01
C VAL A 20 -9.55 -19.09 -5.61
N ALA A 21 -9.13 -20.07 -6.40
CA ALA A 21 -9.35 -21.47 -6.07
C ALA A 21 -8.64 -21.88 -4.77
N ARG A 22 -7.44 -21.35 -4.50
CA ARG A 22 -6.73 -21.60 -3.23
C ARG A 22 -7.40 -20.94 -2.04
N THR A 23 -7.83 -19.67 -2.16
CA THR A 23 -8.48 -18.93 -1.08
C THR A 23 -9.84 -19.53 -0.73
N CYS A 24 -10.60 -19.96 -1.73
CA CYS A 24 -11.91 -20.58 -1.54
C CYS A 24 -11.83 -22.09 -1.24
N SER A 25 -10.63 -22.65 -1.05
CA SER A 25 -10.41 -24.10 -0.88
C SER A 25 -11.02 -24.97 -1.99
N LEU A 26 -11.17 -24.41 -3.20
CA LEU A 26 -11.66 -25.12 -4.37
C LEU A 26 -10.54 -26.02 -4.94
N PRO A 27 -10.87 -27.23 -5.39
CA PRO A 27 -9.89 -28.11 -6.00
C PRO A 27 -9.36 -27.51 -7.31
N LEU A 28 -8.10 -27.08 -7.29
CA LEU A 28 -7.36 -26.49 -8.44
C LEU A 28 -7.35 -27.37 -9.69
N LYS A 29 -7.58 -28.67 -9.52
CA LYS A 29 -7.79 -29.61 -10.62
C LYS A 29 -8.91 -30.57 -10.26
N LYS A 30 -9.88 -30.70 -11.16
CA LYS A 30 -10.76 -31.86 -11.23
C LYS A 30 -10.41 -32.62 -12.50
N CYS A 31 -9.71 -33.73 -12.36
CA CYS A 31 -9.39 -34.60 -13.49
C CYS A 31 -10.29 -35.83 -13.44
N SER A 32 -11.03 -36.09 -14.52
CA SER A 32 -11.82 -37.31 -14.69
C SER A 32 -10.93 -38.57 -14.79
N ARG A 33 -9.62 -38.39 -15.03
CA ARG A 33 -8.62 -39.45 -15.14
C ARG A 33 -7.40 -39.12 -14.30
N SER A 34 -6.87 -40.11 -13.57
CA SER A 34 -5.61 -39.95 -12.85
C SER A 34 -4.44 -39.87 -13.83
N VAL A 35 -3.46 -39.03 -13.54
CA VAL A 35 -2.23 -38.91 -14.31
C VAL A 35 -1.08 -39.54 -13.53
N VAL A 36 -0.29 -40.40 -14.16
CA VAL A 36 0.88 -41.08 -13.58
C VAL A 36 2.11 -40.69 -14.39
N PHE A 37 3.14 -40.19 -13.71
CA PHE A 37 4.44 -39.89 -14.33
C PHE A 37 5.39 -41.08 -14.16
N ILE A 38 6.00 -41.54 -15.24
CA ILE A 38 6.98 -42.62 -15.25
C ILE A 38 8.34 -42.02 -15.57
N GLN A 39 9.27 -42.12 -14.63
CA GLN A 39 10.68 -41.81 -14.85
C GLN A 39 11.32 -42.97 -15.62
N THR A 40 11.80 -42.70 -16.83
CA THR A 40 12.47 -43.70 -17.68
C THR A 40 13.97 -43.44 -17.85
N ASP A 41 14.45 -42.30 -17.34
CA ASP A 41 15.87 -41.95 -17.34
C ASP A 41 16.60 -42.67 -16.20
N ASP A 42 17.86 -43.04 -16.43
CA ASP A 42 18.69 -43.72 -15.43
C ASP A 42 19.24 -42.75 -14.39
N ASP A 43 19.41 -41.47 -14.75
CA ASP A 43 19.83 -40.37 -13.87
C ASP A 43 18.66 -39.72 -13.11
N ALA A 44 17.55 -40.44 -12.94
CA ALA A 44 16.33 -39.87 -12.40
C ALA A 44 16.46 -39.51 -10.91
N LEU A 45 15.91 -38.35 -10.56
CA LEU A 45 15.86 -37.84 -9.19
C LEU A 45 15.02 -38.78 -8.31
N LYS A 46 15.70 -39.57 -7.45
CA LYS A 46 15.08 -40.46 -6.46
C LYS A 46 14.82 -39.69 -5.17
N MET A 47 13.68 -39.97 -4.55
CA MET A 47 13.32 -39.38 -3.27
C MET A 47 13.85 -40.26 -2.13
N SER A 48 14.51 -39.67 -1.14
CA SER A 48 14.91 -40.40 0.07
C SER A 48 13.70 -40.78 0.93
N LEU A 49 13.90 -41.73 1.84
CA LEU A 49 12.96 -41.97 2.93
C LEU A 49 12.81 -40.70 3.80
N PRO A 50 11.67 -40.52 4.49
CA PRO A 50 11.50 -39.39 5.42
C PRO A 50 12.57 -39.40 6.51
N MET A 51 13.04 -38.22 6.91
CA MET A 51 14.08 -38.06 7.95
C MET A 51 13.77 -38.82 9.24
N SER A 52 12.50 -38.89 9.64
CA SER A 52 12.06 -39.64 10.83
C SER A 52 12.36 -41.14 10.74
N ARG A 53 12.36 -41.71 9.52
CA ARG A 53 12.69 -43.12 9.28
C ARG A 53 14.18 -43.33 9.12
N LEU A 54 14.87 -42.41 8.43
CA LEU A 54 16.32 -42.43 8.28
C LEU A 54 17.05 -42.36 9.63
N GLN A 55 16.55 -41.56 10.58
CA GLN A 55 17.11 -41.45 11.93
C GLN A 55 16.96 -42.72 12.77
N SER A 56 16.03 -43.61 12.41
CA SER A 56 15.81 -44.90 13.07
C SER A 56 16.52 -46.07 12.37
N MET A 57 17.20 -45.81 11.25
CA MET A 57 17.94 -46.82 10.50
C MET A 57 19.37 -46.94 11.05
N ALA A 58 19.95 -48.14 10.92
CA ALA A 58 21.34 -48.36 11.30
C ALA A 58 22.27 -47.53 10.38
N PRO A 59 23.44 -47.07 10.88
CA PRO A 59 24.36 -46.23 10.11
C PRO A 59 24.82 -46.82 8.77
N ASP A 60 24.81 -48.15 8.64
CA ASP A 60 25.33 -48.89 7.48
C ASP A 60 24.22 -49.36 6.50
N ASP A 61 22.97 -48.94 6.69
CA ASP A 61 21.84 -49.38 5.84
C ASP A 61 21.75 -48.55 4.55
N GLU A 62 22.05 -49.17 3.41
CA GLU A 62 22.06 -48.54 2.08
C GLU A 62 20.65 -48.26 1.51
N ASN A 63 19.57 -48.77 2.14
CA ASN A 63 18.19 -48.63 1.66
C ASN A 63 17.54 -47.28 1.99
N VAL A 64 18.25 -46.18 1.76
CA VAL A 64 17.81 -44.82 2.09
C VAL A 64 16.77 -44.24 1.12
N TRP A 65 16.42 -44.95 0.04
CA TRP A 65 15.57 -44.47 -1.05
C TRP A 65 14.13 -45.00 -1.00
N MET A 66 13.15 -44.17 -1.39
CA MET A 66 11.77 -44.61 -1.53
C MET A 66 11.58 -45.47 -2.79
N SER A 67 10.79 -46.53 -2.64
CA SER A 67 10.53 -47.44 -3.75
C SER A 67 9.66 -46.81 -4.85
N GLY A 68 10.24 -46.74 -6.05
CA GLY A 68 9.60 -46.15 -7.23
C GLY A 68 8.57 -47.07 -7.88
N LEU A 69 7.80 -46.52 -8.83
CA LEU A 69 6.88 -47.32 -9.67
C LEU A 69 7.61 -48.40 -10.49
N PRO A 70 8.79 -48.15 -11.11
CA PRO A 70 9.53 -49.18 -11.83
C PRO A 70 9.98 -50.34 -10.93
N GLU A 71 10.44 -50.05 -9.70
CA GLU A 71 10.86 -51.07 -8.73
C GLU A 71 9.67 -51.91 -8.24
N LYS A 72 8.48 -51.30 -8.11
CA LYS A 72 7.23 -52.02 -7.81
C LYS A 72 6.75 -52.88 -8.97
N TYR A 73 6.95 -52.43 -10.21
CA TYR A 73 6.66 -53.23 -11.41
C TYR A 73 7.58 -54.46 -11.53
N ALA A 74 8.87 -54.32 -11.19
CA ALA A 74 9.81 -55.44 -11.13
C ALA A 74 9.36 -56.54 -10.14
N ASN A 75 8.76 -56.12 -9.02
CA ASN A 75 8.27 -56.98 -7.94
C ASN A 75 6.79 -57.39 -8.08
N ARG A 76 6.21 -57.35 -9.28
CA ARG A 76 4.84 -57.82 -9.55
C ARG A 76 4.70 -59.35 -9.37
N PRO A 77 3.49 -59.88 -9.09
CA PRO A 77 3.23 -61.32 -8.95
C PRO A 77 3.70 -62.14 -10.17
N ARG A 78 4.09 -63.40 -9.95
CA ARG A 78 4.52 -64.33 -11.01
C ARG A 78 3.35 -65.08 -11.64
N THR A 79 2.30 -64.35 -12.02
CA THR A 79 1.17 -64.92 -12.76
C THR A 79 1.30 -64.60 -14.26
N PRO A 80 0.77 -65.46 -15.16
CA PRO A 80 0.98 -65.32 -16.61
C PRO A 80 0.46 -63.98 -17.18
N GLU A 81 -0.55 -63.39 -16.54
CA GLU A 81 -1.07 -62.06 -16.87
C GLU A 81 -0.03 -60.96 -16.65
N PHE A 82 0.70 -61.00 -15.53
CA PHE A 82 1.68 -59.97 -15.18
C PHE A 82 3.02 -60.18 -15.92
N GLU A 83 3.37 -61.40 -16.30
CA GLU A 83 4.61 -61.65 -17.07
C GLU A 83 4.56 -61.03 -18.48
N ARG A 84 3.38 -60.99 -19.09
CA ARG A 84 3.19 -60.40 -20.43
C ARG A 84 2.95 -58.88 -20.40
N MET A 85 2.72 -58.32 -19.22
CA MET A 85 2.35 -56.92 -19.04
C MET A 85 3.57 -55.99 -19.14
N CYS A 86 3.46 -54.94 -19.95
CA CYS A 86 4.47 -53.89 -20.02
C CYS A 86 4.29 -52.84 -18.90
N LEU A 87 5.34 -52.06 -18.61
CA LEU A 87 5.30 -51.02 -17.56
C LEU A 87 4.19 -49.99 -17.80
N ALA A 88 3.96 -49.61 -19.07
CA ALA A 88 2.89 -48.67 -19.42
C ALA A 88 1.49 -49.23 -19.05
N GLU A 89 1.24 -50.51 -19.34
CA GLU A 89 -0.02 -51.17 -19.01
C GLU A 89 -0.21 -51.28 -17.50
N PHE A 90 0.84 -51.68 -16.78
CA PHE A 90 0.84 -51.74 -15.32
C PHE A 90 0.51 -50.38 -14.68
N ALA A 91 1.17 -49.31 -15.12
CA ALA A 91 0.95 -47.95 -14.61
C ALA A 91 -0.44 -47.39 -14.94
N SER A 92 -1.00 -47.79 -16.09
CA SER A 92 -2.30 -47.35 -16.59
C SER A 92 -3.46 -48.04 -15.88
N GLU A 93 -3.38 -49.37 -15.69
CA GLU A 93 -4.49 -50.19 -15.23
C GLU A 93 -4.48 -50.46 -13.72
N TYR A 94 -3.32 -50.37 -13.07
CA TYR A 94 -3.19 -50.65 -11.63
C TYR A 94 -2.92 -49.35 -10.84
N ARG A 95 -3.37 -49.33 -9.59
CA ARG A 95 -3.05 -48.29 -8.61
C ARG A 95 -2.29 -48.91 -7.44
N ILE A 96 -1.28 -48.20 -6.94
CA ILE A 96 -0.57 -48.58 -5.71
C ILE A 96 -1.42 -48.15 -4.52
N LEU A 97 -1.60 -49.06 -3.56
CA LEU A 97 -2.31 -48.81 -2.31
C LEU A 97 -1.34 -48.46 -1.18
N TYR A 98 -1.76 -47.55 -0.31
CA TYR A 98 -0.98 -47.09 0.85
C TYR A 98 -1.82 -47.17 2.13
N SER A 99 -1.19 -47.58 3.24
CA SER A 99 -1.76 -47.59 4.60
C SER A 99 -3.18 -48.20 4.67
N ARG A 100 -4.18 -47.54 5.28
CA ARG A 100 -5.57 -48.03 5.53
C ARG A 100 -6.32 -48.60 4.30
N GLN A 101 -5.79 -48.46 3.08
CA GLN A 101 -6.39 -49.01 1.86
C GLN A 101 -6.00 -50.48 1.58
N THR A 102 -5.05 -51.04 2.34
CA THR A 102 -4.57 -52.42 2.17
C THR A 102 -5.58 -53.50 2.60
N GLU A 103 -6.60 -53.13 3.37
CA GLU A 103 -7.68 -54.05 3.84
C GLU A 103 -8.77 -54.33 2.79
N SER A 104 -8.61 -53.83 1.56
CA SER A 104 -9.59 -54.04 0.48
C SER A 104 -9.54 -55.47 -0.06
N LYS A 105 -10.69 -56.13 -0.23
CA LYS A 105 -10.84 -57.49 -0.80
C LYS A 105 -10.17 -57.69 -2.18
N ASN A 106 -9.91 -56.60 -2.92
CA ASN A 106 -9.31 -56.64 -4.27
C ASN A 106 -7.85 -56.15 -4.29
N ALA A 107 -7.16 -56.16 -3.16
CA ALA A 107 -5.74 -55.82 -3.06
C ALA A 107 -4.86 -57.02 -3.40
N ILE A 108 -3.93 -56.85 -4.34
CA ILE A 108 -2.96 -57.87 -4.78
C ILE A 108 -1.61 -57.51 -4.15
N PRO A 109 -0.97 -58.42 -3.38
CA PRO A 109 0.34 -58.16 -2.79
C PRO A 109 1.45 -58.18 -3.85
N LEU A 110 2.40 -57.25 -3.74
CA LEU A 110 3.66 -57.30 -4.48
C LEU A 110 4.66 -58.20 -3.76
N LEU A 111 5.59 -58.76 -4.51
CA LEU A 111 6.69 -59.57 -3.97
C LEU A 111 7.65 -58.68 -3.16
N ASN A 112 8.46 -59.31 -2.30
CA ASN A 112 9.50 -58.66 -1.49
C ASN A 112 8.96 -57.52 -0.59
N ASN A 113 7.72 -57.66 -0.09
CA ASN A 113 7.07 -56.67 0.78
C ASN A 113 7.00 -55.25 0.18
N MET A 114 6.93 -55.13 -1.15
CA MET A 114 6.91 -53.84 -1.87
C MET A 114 5.53 -53.13 -1.89
N GLY A 115 4.59 -53.60 -1.07
CA GLY A 115 3.25 -53.04 -0.89
C GLY A 115 2.15 -53.81 -1.63
N TYR A 116 1.01 -53.15 -1.84
CA TYR A 116 -0.16 -53.74 -2.50
C TYR A 116 -0.58 -52.91 -3.71
N ILE A 117 -1.12 -53.58 -4.73
CA ILE A 117 -1.70 -52.97 -5.92
C ILE A 117 -3.16 -53.37 -6.07
N GLN A 118 -3.92 -52.57 -6.82
CA GLN A 118 -5.32 -52.88 -7.13
C GLN A 118 -5.63 -52.47 -8.56
N LYS A 119 -6.37 -53.32 -9.28
CA LYS A 119 -6.85 -53.00 -10.62
C LYS A 119 -7.89 -51.87 -10.54
N ARG A 120 -7.79 -50.89 -11.43
CA ARG A 120 -8.70 -49.74 -11.48
C ARG A 120 -10.04 -50.21 -12.08
N THR A 121 -11.06 -50.36 -11.22
CA THR A 121 -12.40 -50.83 -11.63
C THR A 121 -13.41 -49.69 -11.81
N ARG A 122 -13.26 -48.57 -11.08
CA ARG A 122 -14.09 -47.36 -11.22
C ARG A 122 -13.27 -46.24 -11.88
N GLY A 123 -13.43 -46.09 -13.19
CA GLY A 123 -12.81 -45.01 -13.99
C GLY A 123 -12.06 -45.51 -15.24
N LYS A 124 -11.85 -44.61 -16.23
CA LYS A 124 -11.02 -44.87 -17.42
C LYS A 124 -9.54 -45.09 -17.02
N PRO A 125 -8.72 -45.80 -17.82
CA PRO A 125 -7.31 -46.05 -17.51
C PRO A 125 -6.51 -44.76 -17.24
N ALA A 126 -5.47 -44.82 -16.42
CA ALA A 126 -4.67 -43.64 -16.07
C ALA A 126 -3.93 -43.08 -17.31
N ILE A 127 -3.76 -41.76 -17.35
CA ILE A 127 -2.96 -41.10 -18.38
C ILE A 127 -1.50 -41.17 -17.96
N ILE A 128 -0.65 -41.71 -18.84
CA ILE A 128 0.78 -41.85 -18.58
C ILE A 128 1.51 -40.63 -19.14
N ARG A 129 2.40 -40.05 -18.33
CA ARG A 129 3.37 -39.03 -18.74
C ARG A 129 4.78 -39.58 -18.54
N TYR A 130 5.69 -39.29 -19.45
CA TYR A 130 7.08 -39.74 -19.41
C TYR A 130 7.96 -38.72 -20.15
N PRO A 131 9.27 -38.66 -19.86
CA PRO A 131 10.17 -37.76 -20.57
C PRO A 131 10.28 -38.16 -22.05
N ARG A 132 10.33 -37.16 -22.93
CA ARG A 132 10.53 -37.35 -24.37
C ARG A 132 11.98 -37.01 -24.71
N PHE A 133 12.63 -37.94 -25.39
CA PHE A 133 13.98 -37.76 -25.92
C PHE A 133 13.89 -37.70 -27.44
N SER A 134 14.75 -36.89 -28.07
CA SER A 134 14.84 -36.83 -29.53
C SER A 134 15.65 -38.01 -30.05
N GLU A 135 15.12 -38.73 -31.04
CA GLU A 135 15.82 -39.82 -31.71
C GLU A 135 17.13 -39.36 -32.34
N LYS A 136 17.18 -38.12 -32.86
CA LYS A 136 18.37 -37.56 -33.51
C LYS A 136 19.44 -37.08 -32.53
N LYS A 137 19.03 -36.47 -31.40
CA LYS A 137 19.97 -35.86 -30.43
C LYS A 137 20.46 -36.85 -29.37
N GLN A 138 19.61 -37.78 -28.92
CA GLN A 138 19.91 -38.72 -27.83
C GLN A 138 19.30 -40.11 -28.14
N PRO A 139 19.88 -40.86 -29.10
CA PRO A 139 19.33 -42.12 -29.57
C PRO A 139 19.27 -43.20 -28.47
N GLU A 140 20.30 -43.31 -27.64
CA GLU A 140 20.34 -44.33 -26.59
C GLU A 140 19.22 -44.14 -25.55
N LYS A 141 19.04 -42.90 -25.06
CA LYS A 141 17.96 -42.57 -24.11
C LYS A 141 16.57 -42.75 -24.73
N PHE A 142 16.43 -42.48 -26.03
CA PHE A 142 15.18 -42.72 -26.78
C PHE A 142 14.81 -44.20 -26.84
N TYR A 143 15.74 -45.08 -27.24
CA TYR A 143 15.50 -46.52 -27.35
C TYR A 143 15.38 -47.18 -25.98
N SER A 144 16.17 -46.76 -24.99
CA SER A 144 16.06 -47.21 -23.60
C SER A 144 14.66 -46.94 -23.03
N ARG A 145 14.13 -45.73 -23.25
CA ARG A 145 12.75 -45.38 -22.88
C ARG A 145 11.71 -46.28 -23.53
N LEU A 146 11.82 -46.54 -24.83
CA LEU A 146 10.86 -47.38 -25.56
C LEU A 146 10.82 -48.80 -25.00
N LEU A 147 12.00 -49.37 -24.70
CA LEU A 147 12.12 -50.68 -24.08
C LEU A 147 11.54 -50.68 -22.66
N LYS A 148 11.93 -49.74 -21.80
CA LYS A 148 11.41 -49.64 -20.42
C LYS A 148 9.89 -49.46 -20.36
N LEU A 149 9.25 -48.75 -21.30
CA LEU A 149 7.80 -48.52 -21.25
C LEU A 149 6.98 -49.67 -21.84
N TYR A 150 7.40 -50.20 -22.99
CA TYR A 150 6.56 -51.04 -23.84
C TYR A 150 7.02 -52.50 -23.93
N PHE A 151 8.21 -52.83 -23.41
CA PHE A 151 8.70 -54.20 -23.36
C PHE A 151 8.52 -54.80 -21.94
N PRO A 152 7.95 -56.01 -21.81
CA PRO A 152 7.85 -56.68 -20.51
C PRO A 152 9.23 -57.06 -19.94
N HIS A 153 9.56 -56.56 -18.75
CA HIS A 153 10.86 -56.78 -18.11
C HIS A 153 10.74 -56.84 -16.57
N ARG A 154 11.75 -57.38 -15.88
CA ARG A 154 11.85 -57.36 -14.41
C ARG A 154 13.16 -56.73 -13.91
N SER A 155 14.24 -56.78 -14.69
CA SER A 155 15.50 -56.06 -14.41
C SER A 155 15.90 -55.18 -15.61
N ASN A 156 16.79 -54.22 -15.38
CA ASN A 156 17.48 -53.51 -16.46
C ASN A 156 18.35 -54.45 -17.30
N ASP A 157 18.80 -55.58 -16.72
CA ASP A 157 19.56 -56.63 -17.44
C ASP A 157 18.69 -57.39 -18.46
N ASP A 158 17.36 -57.30 -18.35
CA ASP A 158 16.45 -57.82 -19.39
C ASP A 158 16.42 -56.94 -20.64
N LEU A 159 16.95 -55.71 -20.55
CA LEU A 159 16.86 -54.67 -21.57
C LEU A 159 18.20 -54.43 -22.30
N LYS A 160 19.29 -54.99 -21.78
CA LYS A 160 20.65 -54.97 -22.35
C LYS A 160 21.34 -56.29 -21.99
N ASN A 161 22.02 -56.95 -22.93
CA ASN A 161 22.73 -58.22 -22.69
C ASN A 161 24.18 -58.10 -23.18
N THR A 162 25.10 -58.96 -22.75
CA THR A 162 26.50 -58.99 -23.23
C THR A 162 26.63 -59.10 -24.75
N LYS A 163 25.63 -59.68 -25.43
CA LYS A 163 25.56 -59.72 -26.91
C LYS A 163 25.05 -58.42 -27.56
N TYR A 164 24.31 -57.58 -26.83
CA TYR A 164 23.73 -56.33 -27.31
C TYR A 164 23.88 -55.25 -26.24
N PRO A 165 25.06 -54.59 -26.17
CA PRO A 165 25.38 -53.65 -25.09
C PRO A 165 24.55 -52.36 -25.15
N THR A 166 24.04 -51.96 -26.32
CA THR A 166 23.22 -50.75 -26.47
C THR A 166 21.73 -51.08 -26.59
N SER A 167 20.89 -50.21 -26.02
CA SER A 167 19.42 -50.31 -26.11
C SER A 167 18.91 -50.24 -27.55
N GLU A 168 19.64 -49.56 -28.44
CA GLU A 168 19.31 -49.51 -29.86
C GLU A 168 19.53 -50.84 -30.57
N GLN A 169 20.68 -51.50 -30.33
CA GLN A 169 20.97 -52.82 -30.89
C GLN A 169 20.00 -53.88 -30.37
N PHE A 170 19.67 -53.83 -29.07
CA PHE A 170 18.69 -54.74 -28.48
C PHE A 170 17.28 -54.52 -29.04
N TYR A 171 16.87 -53.27 -29.29
CA TYR A 171 15.59 -52.98 -29.91
C TYR A 171 15.50 -53.48 -31.37
N LYS A 172 16.58 -53.29 -32.15
CA LYS A 172 16.60 -53.64 -33.58
C LYS A 172 16.79 -55.13 -33.84
N SER A 173 17.64 -55.80 -33.06
CA SER A 173 18.14 -57.15 -33.35
C SER A 173 17.98 -58.13 -32.17
N GLY A 174 17.50 -57.66 -31.01
CA GLY A 174 17.27 -58.49 -29.84
C GLY A 174 16.01 -59.35 -29.95
N GLY A 175 16.02 -60.46 -29.22
CA GLY A 175 14.88 -61.37 -29.08
C GLY A 175 14.77 -61.93 -27.67
N LYS A 176 13.55 -62.17 -27.21
CA LYS A 176 13.26 -62.81 -25.91
C LYS A 176 12.18 -63.87 -26.13
N HIS A 177 12.41 -65.08 -25.61
CA HIS A 177 11.52 -66.26 -25.78
C HIS A 177 11.15 -66.58 -27.25
N GLY A 178 12.09 -66.42 -28.19
CA GLY A 178 11.88 -66.75 -29.60
C GLY A 178 11.17 -65.67 -30.45
N PHE A 179 10.78 -64.54 -29.84
CA PHE A 179 10.14 -63.43 -30.55
C PHE A 179 11.07 -62.22 -30.63
N ALA A 180 11.03 -61.51 -31.76
CA ALA A 180 11.74 -60.24 -31.94
C ALA A 180 11.15 -59.16 -31.01
N VAL A 181 12.01 -58.31 -30.47
CA VAL A 181 11.62 -57.24 -29.51
C VAL A 181 10.81 -56.14 -30.20
N ARG A 182 11.16 -55.78 -31.44
CA ARG A 182 10.55 -54.66 -32.19
C ARG A 182 9.04 -54.81 -32.42
N PRO A 183 8.50 -55.97 -32.87
CA PRO A 183 7.05 -56.17 -33.00
C PRO A 183 6.28 -55.99 -31.69
N ILE A 184 6.79 -56.54 -30.58
CA ILE A 184 6.16 -56.46 -29.25
C ILE A 184 6.05 -55.00 -28.79
N VAL A 185 7.16 -54.26 -28.89
CA VAL A 185 7.20 -52.84 -28.51
C VAL A 185 6.29 -52.01 -29.42
N THR A 186 6.26 -52.29 -30.72
CA THR A 186 5.43 -51.53 -31.68
C THR A 186 3.94 -51.77 -31.43
N PHE A 187 3.55 -53.01 -31.12
CA PHE A 187 2.18 -53.36 -30.77
C PHE A 187 1.71 -52.62 -29.51
N ASN A 188 2.50 -52.70 -28.44
CA ASN A 188 2.19 -52.01 -27.18
C ASN A 188 2.22 -50.48 -27.35
N LYS A 189 3.18 -49.93 -28.10
CA LYS A 189 3.27 -48.50 -28.42
C LYS A 189 2.01 -48.00 -29.13
N LYS A 190 1.48 -48.75 -30.10
CA LYS A 190 0.27 -48.35 -30.85
C LYS A 190 -0.96 -48.23 -29.95
N ARG A 191 -1.07 -49.04 -28.89
CA ARG A 191 -2.17 -48.99 -27.91
C ARG A 191 -2.17 -47.70 -27.07
N TYR A 192 -1.00 -47.11 -26.81
CA TYR A 192 -0.86 -45.93 -25.95
C TYR A 192 -0.47 -44.63 -26.68
N GLU A 193 0.11 -44.71 -27.89
CA GLU A 193 0.56 -43.58 -28.72
C GLU A 193 -0.07 -43.59 -30.12
N SER A 194 -1.38 -43.86 -30.24
CA SER A 194 -2.07 -43.98 -31.54
C SER A 194 -1.99 -42.71 -32.42
N HIS A 195 -1.99 -41.53 -31.81
CA HIS A 195 -1.94 -40.23 -32.51
C HIS A 195 -0.59 -39.50 -32.33
N GLY A 196 0.45 -40.20 -31.86
CA GLY A 196 1.73 -39.59 -31.48
C GLY A 196 2.39 -38.78 -32.61
N LYS A 197 2.37 -39.30 -33.85
CA LYS A 197 2.94 -38.63 -35.03
C LYS A 197 2.18 -37.35 -35.43
N THR A 198 0.86 -37.34 -35.27
CA THR A 198 0.03 -36.17 -35.56
C THR A 198 0.29 -35.06 -34.53
N MET A 199 0.43 -35.41 -33.26
CA MET A 199 0.79 -34.47 -32.20
C MET A 199 2.21 -33.92 -32.37
N GLU A 200 3.15 -34.74 -32.83
CA GLU A 200 4.54 -34.33 -33.08
C GLU A 200 4.63 -33.30 -34.21
N ARG A 201 3.92 -33.54 -35.33
CA ARG A 201 3.78 -32.54 -36.41
C ARG A 201 3.12 -31.25 -35.95
N ALA A 202 2.07 -31.33 -35.13
CA ALA A 202 1.39 -30.15 -34.60
C ALA A 202 2.28 -29.34 -33.64
N LEU A 203 3.12 -30.01 -32.84
CA LEU A 203 4.10 -29.36 -31.96
C LEU A 203 5.22 -28.69 -32.75
N GLU A 204 5.73 -29.32 -33.80
CA GLU A 204 6.71 -28.74 -34.71
C GLU A 204 6.16 -27.48 -35.41
N GLN A 205 4.88 -27.49 -35.79
CA GLN A 205 4.20 -26.32 -36.36
C GLN A 205 4.08 -25.16 -35.35
N ILE A 206 3.77 -25.46 -34.08
CA ILE A 206 3.67 -24.45 -33.01
C ILE A 206 5.05 -23.85 -32.67
N GLU A 207 6.11 -24.67 -32.65
CA GLU A 207 7.49 -24.19 -32.44
C GLU A 207 7.96 -23.27 -33.58
N GLN A 208 7.54 -23.53 -34.83
CA GLN A 208 7.92 -22.71 -35.98
C GLN A 208 7.11 -21.41 -36.12
N GLN A 209 5.82 -21.42 -35.77
CA GLN A 209 4.92 -20.29 -36.02
C GLN A 209 4.66 -19.41 -34.78
N GLY A 210 5.09 -19.85 -33.59
CA GLY A 210 4.80 -19.19 -32.32
C GLY A 210 3.34 -19.33 -31.90
N PRO A 211 2.99 -19.00 -30.64
CA PRO A 211 1.62 -19.11 -30.16
C PRO A 211 0.72 -18.08 -30.86
N LEU A 212 -0.37 -18.54 -31.46
CA LEU A 212 -1.39 -17.68 -32.05
C LEU A 212 -1.97 -16.74 -30.99
N ILE A 213 -1.71 -15.45 -31.14
CA ILE A 213 -2.35 -14.38 -30.35
C ILE A 213 -3.87 -14.53 -30.52
N ASN A 214 -4.59 -14.57 -29.39
CA ASN A 214 -6.05 -14.68 -29.28
C ASN A 214 -6.71 -16.06 -29.48
N ALA A 215 -5.96 -17.17 -29.50
CA ALA A 215 -6.57 -18.51 -29.58
C ALA A 215 -7.57 -18.80 -28.43
N TRP A 216 -7.31 -18.29 -27.22
CA TRP A 216 -8.17 -18.52 -26.04
C TRP A 216 -9.54 -17.84 -26.14
N ASN A 217 -9.63 -16.72 -26.87
CA ASN A 217 -10.89 -15.99 -27.05
C ASN A 217 -11.84 -16.75 -28.00
N THR A 218 -11.29 -17.53 -28.92
CA THR A 218 -12.07 -18.36 -29.86
C THR A 218 -12.59 -19.65 -29.22
N PHE A 219 -11.89 -20.18 -28.20
CA PHE A 219 -12.21 -21.48 -27.61
C PHE A 219 -13.31 -21.43 -26.53
N ALA A 220 -13.57 -20.28 -25.90
CA ALA A 220 -14.55 -20.18 -24.81
C ALA A 220 -15.21 -18.78 -24.72
N PRO A 221 -16.01 -18.39 -25.74
CA PRO A 221 -16.69 -17.08 -25.75
C PRO A 221 -17.64 -16.89 -24.56
N GLU A 222 -18.25 -17.97 -24.06
CA GLU A 222 -19.16 -17.93 -22.90
C GLU A 222 -18.46 -17.47 -21.60
N VAL A 223 -17.16 -17.75 -21.45
CA VAL A 223 -16.38 -17.36 -20.25
C VAL A 223 -16.17 -15.84 -20.20
N GLU A 224 -16.10 -15.16 -21.35
CA GLU A 224 -15.99 -13.70 -21.38
C GLU A 224 -17.34 -13.03 -21.10
N VAL A 225 -18.46 -13.65 -21.50
CA VAL A 225 -19.81 -13.19 -21.16
C VAL A 225 -20.05 -13.32 -19.65
N ASP A 226 -19.71 -14.48 -19.05
CA ASP A 226 -19.74 -14.68 -17.60
C ASP A 226 -18.85 -13.70 -16.84
N ARG A 227 -17.68 -13.34 -17.41
CA ARG A 227 -16.78 -12.33 -16.84
C ARG A 227 -17.43 -10.95 -16.83
N LEU A 228 -18.12 -10.57 -17.89
CA LEU A 228 -18.83 -9.30 -18.01
C LEU A 228 -20.06 -9.23 -17.08
N GLU A 229 -20.79 -10.33 -16.92
CA GLU A 229 -21.91 -10.43 -15.96
C GLU A 229 -21.43 -10.41 -14.49
N CYS A 230 -20.32 -11.10 -14.17
CA CYS A 230 -19.72 -11.06 -12.83
C CYS A 230 -19.19 -9.68 -12.43
N VAL A 231 -18.75 -8.88 -13.41
CA VAL A 231 -18.34 -7.48 -13.20
C VAL A 231 -19.56 -6.58 -12.95
N ALA A 232 -20.69 -6.86 -13.59
CA ALA A 232 -21.94 -6.12 -13.42
C ALA A 232 -22.63 -6.38 -12.06
N GLN A 233 -22.43 -7.56 -11.45
CA GLN A 233 -23.15 -7.98 -10.24
C GLN A 233 -22.42 -7.77 -8.90
N ARG A 234 -21.25 -7.10 -8.88
CA ARG A 234 -20.46 -6.95 -7.64
C ARG A 234 -21.06 -5.91 -6.67
N GLN A 235 -21.87 -6.37 -5.72
CA GLN A 235 -22.15 -5.65 -4.46
C GLN A 235 -20.96 -5.79 -3.48
N SER A 236 -20.58 -4.68 -2.84
CA SER A 236 -19.46 -4.56 -1.91
C SER A 236 -19.73 -5.28 -0.58
N ARG A 237 -18.85 -6.20 -0.18
CA ARG A 237 -18.85 -6.81 1.16
C ARG A 237 -17.85 -6.11 2.08
N HIS A 238 -18.35 -5.71 3.25
CA HIS A 238 -17.60 -5.23 4.41
C HIS A 238 -16.94 -6.41 5.15
N ASP A 239 -15.68 -6.26 5.53
CA ASP A 239 -15.02 -7.07 6.55
C ASP A 239 -14.71 -6.21 7.79
N THR A 240 -15.18 -6.68 8.93
CA THR A 240 -15.02 -6.16 10.28
C THR A 240 -13.82 -6.82 10.97
N ASP A 241 -12.91 -6.06 11.58
CA ASP A 241 -12.50 -6.30 12.97
C ASP A 241 -11.58 -5.19 13.52
N GLU A 242 -11.77 -4.92 14.80
CA GLU A 242 -11.32 -3.73 15.52
C GLU A 242 -10.12 -3.99 16.44
N ASN A 243 -9.33 -2.95 16.72
CA ASN A 243 -9.04 -2.52 18.10
C ASN A 243 -8.30 -1.17 18.16
N GLU A 244 -8.69 -0.40 19.19
CA GLU A 244 -8.56 1.03 19.35
C GLU A 244 -7.14 1.55 19.64
N MET A 245 -6.80 2.67 19.01
CA MET A 245 -5.87 3.67 19.53
C MET A 245 -6.16 5.04 18.90
N ASP A 246 -5.63 6.06 19.55
CA ASP A 246 -6.16 7.40 19.50
C ASP A 246 -5.81 8.21 18.22
N ILE A 247 -6.57 8.02 17.15
CA ILE A 247 -6.35 8.56 15.79
C ILE A 247 -6.89 10.00 15.60
N VAL A 248 -6.08 10.94 15.10
CA VAL A 248 -6.53 12.29 14.69
C VAL A 248 -7.47 12.21 13.45
N PRO A 249 -8.52 13.05 13.36
CA PRO A 249 -9.46 13.10 12.22
C PRO A 249 -8.88 13.11 10.78
N ASP A 250 -7.59 13.45 10.61
CA ASP A 250 -6.88 13.47 9.32
C ASP A 250 -6.59 12.08 8.72
N TYR A 251 -6.75 11.01 9.51
CA TYR A 251 -6.30 9.66 9.17
C TYR A 251 -7.41 8.73 8.67
N GLN A 252 -8.48 9.27 8.11
CA GLN A 252 -9.48 8.44 7.45
C GLN A 252 -9.12 8.23 6.00
N VAL A 253 -8.69 7.00 5.69
CA VAL A 253 -8.70 6.50 4.32
C VAL A 253 -10.17 6.23 4.00
N SER A 254 -10.81 7.17 3.33
CA SER A 254 -12.10 6.94 2.68
C SER A 254 -11.91 5.80 1.68
N GLY A 255 -12.73 4.76 1.80
CA GLY A 255 -12.75 3.62 0.89
C GLY A 255 -13.30 4.03 -0.47
N SER A 256 -12.55 4.81 -1.24
CA SER A 256 -12.82 4.98 -2.66
C SER A 256 -12.24 3.77 -3.40
N SER A 257 -13.06 2.73 -3.56
CA SER A 257 -12.82 1.65 -4.52
C SER A 257 -13.01 2.17 -5.94
N SER A 258 -12.13 3.06 -6.41
CA SER A 258 -11.91 3.30 -7.83
C SER A 258 -10.51 2.82 -8.17
N GLY A 259 -10.44 1.75 -8.96
CA GLY A 259 -9.19 1.25 -9.51
C GLY A 259 -8.47 2.32 -10.35
N ALA A 260 -7.14 2.29 -10.27
CA ALA A 260 -6.15 3.24 -10.78
C ALA A 260 -5.82 4.40 -9.83
N MET A 261 -4.56 4.40 -9.35
CA MET A 261 -3.91 5.57 -8.75
C MET A 261 -3.87 6.71 -9.79
N PRO A 262 -4.57 7.83 -9.58
CA PRO A 262 -4.51 8.96 -10.48
C PRO A 262 -3.16 9.67 -10.39
N ALA A 263 -2.65 10.09 -11.55
CA ALA A 263 -1.33 10.67 -11.75
C ALA A 263 -1.09 11.90 -10.85
N ILE A 264 0.11 11.97 -10.24
CA ILE A 264 0.59 13.14 -9.50
C ILE A 264 1.02 14.18 -10.55
N ILE A 265 0.09 15.00 -11.02
CA ILE A 265 0.39 16.04 -12.01
C ILE A 265 0.18 17.40 -11.35
N ALA A 266 1.29 18.03 -10.95
CA ALA A 266 1.29 19.45 -10.62
C ALA A 266 0.87 20.27 -11.85
N PRO A 267 0.17 21.41 -11.67
CA PRO A 267 -0.24 22.26 -12.78
C PRO A 267 0.98 22.74 -13.58
N LYS A 268 0.97 22.57 -14.91
CA LYS A 268 2.06 23.01 -15.79
C LYS A 268 2.19 24.55 -15.72
N LEU A 269 3.23 25.03 -15.04
CA LEU A 269 3.57 26.45 -14.96
C LEU A 269 4.19 26.94 -16.29
N SER A 270 3.96 28.21 -16.65
CA SER A 270 4.57 28.77 -17.85
C SER A 270 6.10 28.91 -17.68
N PRO A 271 6.90 28.69 -18.75
CA PRO A 271 8.36 28.77 -18.66
C PRO A 271 8.89 30.11 -18.12
N ASP A 272 8.22 31.22 -18.48
CA ASP A 272 8.59 32.56 -18.01
C ASP A 272 8.33 32.75 -16.51
N PHE A 273 7.23 32.18 -16.01
CA PHE A 273 6.93 32.20 -14.58
C PHE A 273 7.95 31.38 -13.79
N VAL A 274 8.33 30.20 -14.30
CA VAL A 274 9.35 29.34 -13.69
C VAL A 274 10.72 30.04 -13.65
N ARG A 275 11.10 30.77 -14.71
CA ARG A 275 12.35 31.54 -14.73
C ARG A 275 12.37 32.64 -13.67
N LYS A 276 11.27 33.39 -13.53
CA LYS A 276 11.10 34.39 -12.45
C LYS A 276 11.14 33.74 -11.06
N MET A 277 10.59 32.54 -10.93
CA MET A 277 10.59 31.76 -9.69
C MET A 277 12.00 31.36 -9.25
N TYR A 278 12.89 31.00 -10.18
CA TYR A 278 14.28 30.70 -9.88
C TYR A 278 15.10 31.96 -9.55
N GLN A 279 14.81 33.08 -10.21
CA GLN A 279 15.48 34.37 -9.95
C GLN A 279 15.12 34.98 -8.59
N SER A 280 14.01 34.58 -7.98
CA SER A 280 13.57 35.10 -6.67
C SER A 280 14.17 34.35 -5.47
N LEU A 281 14.99 33.33 -5.70
CA LEU A 281 15.68 32.59 -4.63
C LEU A 281 16.82 33.42 -4.05
N ASN A 282 16.94 33.46 -2.72
CA ASN A 282 18.13 34.01 -2.09
C ASN A 282 19.32 33.06 -2.15
N GLU A 283 20.49 33.51 -1.67
CA GLU A 283 21.73 32.74 -1.68
C GLU A 283 21.59 31.37 -0.98
N THR A 284 21.00 31.35 0.23
CA THR A 284 20.82 30.08 0.96
C THR A 284 19.84 29.12 0.28
N GLN A 285 18.74 29.62 -0.26
CA GLN A 285 17.74 28.85 -1.01
C GLN A 285 18.31 28.36 -2.35
N ALA A 286 19.10 29.18 -3.02
CA ALA A 286 19.80 28.85 -4.25
C ALA A 286 20.85 27.76 -4.02
N SER A 287 21.57 27.80 -2.90
CA SER A 287 22.60 26.80 -2.58
C SER A 287 22.02 25.37 -2.54
N ILE A 288 20.89 25.17 -1.85
CA ILE A 288 20.23 23.87 -1.80
C ILE A 288 19.54 23.51 -3.12
N PHE A 289 18.97 24.49 -3.81
CA PHE A 289 18.40 24.28 -5.14
C PHE A 289 19.45 23.77 -6.12
N TYR A 290 20.62 24.41 -6.18
CA TYR A 290 21.72 23.99 -7.07
C TYR A 290 22.33 22.66 -6.64
N ALA A 291 22.45 22.37 -5.35
CA ALA A 291 22.94 21.07 -4.87
C ALA A 291 22.04 19.91 -5.33
N VAL A 292 20.72 20.05 -5.19
CA VAL A 292 19.76 19.03 -5.68
C VAL A 292 19.76 18.95 -7.20
N ARG A 293 19.87 20.09 -7.89
CA ARG A 293 19.95 20.16 -9.35
C ARG A 293 21.19 19.44 -9.89
N GLU A 294 22.36 19.68 -9.30
CA GLU A 294 23.61 19.03 -9.68
C GLU A 294 23.53 17.50 -9.46
N TRP A 295 22.93 17.07 -8.36
CA TRP A 295 22.67 15.65 -8.11
C TRP A 295 21.79 15.03 -9.21
N CYS A 296 20.73 15.71 -9.63
CA CYS A 296 19.86 15.23 -10.71
C CYS A 296 20.63 15.11 -12.05
N PHE A 297 21.49 16.09 -12.37
CA PHE A 297 22.31 16.02 -13.58
C PHE A 297 23.29 14.85 -13.55
N LYS A 298 23.98 14.64 -12.42
CA LYS A 298 24.89 13.48 -12.26
C LYS A 298 24.17 12.17 -12.54
N LEU A 299 22.95 12.02 -12.03
CA LEU A 299 22.13 10.83 -12.27
C LEU A 299 21.76 10.66 -13.75
N VAL A 300 21.34 11.73 -14.44
CA VAL A 300 20.99 11.69 -15.87
C VAL A 300 22.19 11.42 -16.77
N TRP A 301 23.37 11.94 -16.41
CA TRP A 301 24.63 11.68 -17.13
C TRP A 301 25.17 10.26 -16.92
N GLY A 302 24.46 9.40 -16.18
CA GLY A 302 24.84 8.00 -15.96
C GLY A 302 25.83 7.80 -14.82
N HIS A 303 26.14 8.84 -14.03
CA HIS A 303 26.84 8.64 -12.77
C HIS A 303 25.89 8.02 -11.74
N CYS A 304 26.45 7.36 -10.73
CA CYS A 304 25.71 6.86 -9.57
C CYS A 304 26.01 7.74 -8.35
N PRO A 305 25.47 8.98 -8.28
CA PRO A 305 25.69 9.83 -7.13
C PRO A 305 25.13 9.17 -5.86
N GLU A 306 25.78 9.40 -4.72
CA GLU A 306 25.22 8.97 -3.44
C GLU A 306 23.90 9.70 -3.17
N GLN A 307 22.97 9.01 -2.51
CA GLN A 307 21.71 9.58 -2.07
C GLN A 307 21.95 10.77 -1.13
N PHE A 308 21.15 11.83 -1.27
CA PHE A 308 21.23 12.97 -0.36
C PHE A 308 20.10 12.93 0.67
N PHE A 309 20.39 13.44 1.85
CA PHE A 309 19.42 13.63 2.93
C PHE A 309 19.55 15.05 3.47
N TYR A 310 18.68 15.94 2.99
CA TYR A 310 18.69 17.34 3.41
C TYR A 310 17.51 17.64 4.30
N PHE A 311 17.76 18.39 5.37
CA PHE A 311 16.74 18.98 6.22
C PHE A 311 16.79 20.50 6.09
N VAL A 312 15.73 21.10 5.54
CA VAL A 312 15.58 22.55 5.41
C VAL A 312 14.77 23.08 6.58
N SER A 313 15.46 23.74 7.50
CA SER A 313 14.86 24.47 8.61
C SER A 313 14.71 25.95 8.25
N GLY A 314 13.79 26.64 8.92
CA GLY A 314 13.67 28.09 8.81
C GLY A 314 12.43 28.60 9.51
N GLY A 315 12.42 29.88 9.88
CA GLY A 315 11.29 30.53 10.55
C GLY A 315 10.04 30.62 9.68
N ALA A 316 8.96 31.12 10.27
CA ALA A 316 7.78 31.48 9.49
C ALA A 316 8.17 32.53 8.43
N GLY A 317 7.66 32.38 7.20
CA GLY A 317 7.92 33.35 6.13
C GLY A 317 9.28 33.27 5.43
N CYS A 318 10.18 32.34 5.78
CA CYS A 318 11.49 32.18 5.12
C CYS A 318 11.46 31.52 3.72
N GLY A 319 10.28 31.33 3.13
CA GLY A 319 10.15 30.79 1.76
C GLY A 319 10.31 29.28 1.60
N LYS A 320 10.22 28.48 2.68
CA LYS A 320 10.34 26.99 2.64
C LYS A 320 9.52 26.32 1.52
N SER A 321 8.22 26.59 1.45
CA SER A 321 7.35 26.01 0.41
C SER A 321 7.67 26.51 -1.00
N HIS A 322 8.29 27.70 -1.14
CA HIS A 322 8.76 28.22 -2.43
C HIS A 322 9.97 27.43 -2.93
N VAL A 323 10.91 27.10 -2.03
CA VAL A 323 12.06 26.23 -2.33
C VAL A 323 11.59 24.85 -2.79
N ILE A 324 10.60 24.25 -2.11
CA ILE A 324 10.00 22.96 -2.50
C ILE A 324 9.49 23.02 -3.94
N LYS A 325 8.72 24.06 -4.30
CA LYS A 325 8.18 24.24 -5.65
C LYS A 325 9.28 24.39 -6.69
N CYS A 326 10.32 25.18 -6.40
CA CYS A 326 11.46 25.34 -7.32
C CYS A 326 12.19 24.02 -7.58
N ILE A 327 12.53 23.29 -6.51
CA ILE A 327 13.23 22.01 -6.59
C ILE A 327 12.37 20.99 -7.33
N TYR A 328 11.08 20.91 -7.02
CA TYR A 328 10.16 20.00 -7.67
C TYR A 328 10.12 20.20 -9.19
N GLU A 329 9.92 21.44 -9.66
CA GLU A 329 9.83 21.73 -11.10
C GLU A 329 11.13 21.39 -11.84
N GLU A 330 12.29 21.82 -11.32
CA GLU A 330 13.58 21.60 -11.97
C GLU A 330 14.01 20.12 -11.91
N ALA A 331 13.91 19.48 -10.74
CA ALA A 331 14.28 18.08 -10.58
C ALA A 331 13.38 17.16 -11.41
N THR A 332 12.07 17.43 -11.43
CA THR A 332 11.13 16.68 -12.27
C THR A 332 11.52 16.83 -13.74
N LYS A 333 11.79 18.04 -14.22
CA LYS A 333 12.21 18.28 -15.61
C LYS A 333 13.51 17.56 -16.00
N ILE A 334 14.50 17.54 -15.11
CA ILE A 334 15.80 16.88 -15.37
C ILE A 334 15.63 15.36 -15.33
N LEU A 335 14.99 14.80 -14.31
CA LEU A 335 14.89 13.35 -14.11
C LEU A 335 14.04 12.66 -15.18
N HIS A 336 13.08 13.35 -15.80
CA HIS A 336 12.34 12.81 -16.95
C HIS A 336 13.22 12.55 -18.19
N GLN A 337 14.46 13.05 -18.21
CA GLN A 337 15.40 12.75 -19.31
C GLN A 337 16.05 11.37 -19.20
N LEU A 338 15.90 10.69 -18.06
CA LEU A 338 16.45 9.35 -17.82
C LEU A 338 15.90 8.34 -18.85
N PRO A 339 16.71 7.38 -19.33
CA PRO A 339 16.30 6.42 -20.35
C PRO A 339 15.01 5.66 -20.02
N ARG A 340 14.78 5.32 -18.74
CA ARG A 340 13.59 4.59 -18.27
C ARG A 340 12.27 5.34 -18.48
N PHE A 341 12.32 6.68 -18.57
CA PHE A 341 11.15 7.52 -18.89
C PHE A 341 10.95 7.72 -20.39
N ARG A 342 11.93 7.37 -21.24
CA ARG A 342 11.80 7.46 -22.70
C ARG A 342 11.05 6.27 -23.29
N ASP A 343 11.21 5.10 -22.67
CA ASP A 343 10.55 3.86 -23.11
C ASP A 343 9.09 3.77 -22.62
N GLN A 344 8.73 4.53 -21.59
CA GLN A 344 7.36 4.66 -21.07
C GLN A 344 6.77 5.98 -21.56
N ALA A 345 5.96 5.95 -22.62
CA ALA A 345 5.30 7.14 -23.19
C ALA A 345 4.30 7.82 -22.23
N ASP A 346 4.10 7.28 -21.03
CA ASP A 346 3.16 7.79 -20.05
C ASP A 346 3.86 8.64 -18.98
N MET A 347 3.67 9.96 -19.07
CA MET A 347 4.11 10.95 -18.07
C MET A 347 3.38 10.83 -16.71
N SER A 348 2.61 9.76 -16.49
CA SER A 348 1.82 9.53 -15.28
C SER A 348 2.65 9.10 -14.07
N TYR A 349 3.90 8.65 -14.27
CA TYR A 349 4.80 8.20 -13.20
C TYR A 349 5.67 9.33 -12.65
N PRO A 350 5.57 9.70 -11.37
CA PRO A 350 6.33 10.81 -10.81
C PRO A 350 7.79 10.45 -10.51
N ALA A 351 8.73 11.29 -10.96
CA ALA A 351 10.14 11.24 -10.56
C ALA A 351 10.39 11.81 -9.14
N VAL A 352 9.58 12.80 -8.74
CA VAL A 352 9.66 13.48 -7.45
C VAL A 352 8.32 13.35 -6.73
N LEU A 353 8.35 12.90 -5.49
CA LEU A 353 7.17 12.72 -4.65
C LEU A 353 7.04 13.88 -3.67
N LEU A 354 5.95 14.65 -3.77
CA LEU A 354 5.63 15.70 -2.81
C LEU A 354 4.72 15.15 -1.72
N THR A 355 5.20 15.20 -0.48
CA THR A 355 4.42 14.76 0.68
C THR A 355 4.44 15.74 1.83
N ALA A 356 3.40 15.67 2.66
CA ALA A 356 3.36 16.33 3.95
C ALA A 356 2.65 15.45 4.99
N PHE A 357 2.75 15.83 6.26
CA PHE A 357 2.07 15.14 7.34
C PHE A 357 0.55 15.40 7.35
N THR A 358 0.12 16.66 7.15
CA THR A 358 -1.29 17.07 7.16
C THR A 358 -1.85 17.28 5.74
N GLY A 359 -3.17 17.18 5.59
CA GLY A 359 -3.84 17.40 4.31
C GLY A 359 -3.71 18.84 3.79
N THR A 360 -3.80 19.83 4.69
CA THR A 360 -3.60 21.25 4.37
C THR A 360 -2.20 21.54 3.87
N ALA A 361 -1.16 21.02 4.54
CA ALA A 361 0.21 21.17 4.10
C ALA A 361 0.46 20.46 2.76
N ALA A 362 -0.09 19.25 2.59
CA ALA A 362 0.01 18.52 1.33
C ALA A 362 -0.61 19.29 0.16
N PHE A 363 -1.80 19.87 0.35
CA PHE A 363 -2.44 20.71 -0.67
C PHE A 363 -1.63 21.97 -1.01
N ASN A 364 -1.02 22.63 -0.02
CA ASN A 364 -0.20 23.84 -0.23
C ASN A 364 1.01 23.63 -1.15
N ILE A 365 1.58 22.42 -1.12
CA ILE A 365 2.67 22.00 -2.01
C ILE A 365 2.18 21.19 -3.22
N SER A 366 0.86 21.06 -3.43
CA SER A 366 0.27 20.22 -4.49
C SER A 366 0.73 18.76 -4.44
N GLY A 367 0.93 18.24 -3.23
CA GLY A 367 1.34 16.86 -2.94
C GLY A 367 0.25 16.02 -2.27
N LYS A 368 0.64 14.84 -1.78
CA LYS A 368 -0.23 13.90 -1.06
C LYS A 368 0.20 13.76 0.39
N THR A 369 -0.69 13.30 1.28
CA THR A 369 -0.27 13.00 2.66
C THR A 369 0.65 11.76 2.66
N LEU A 370 1.63 11.71 3.57
CA LEU A 370 2.52 10.56 3.74
C LEU A 370 1.75 9.23 3.88
N HIS A 371 0.64 9.28 4.63
CA HIS A 371 -0.23 8.13 4.87
C HIS A 371 -0.92 7.64 3.60
N SER A 372 -1.45 8.57 2.79
CA SER A 372 -2.12 8.24 1.53
C SER A 372 -1.13 7.70 0.51
N LEU A 373 0.00 8.38 0.31
CA LEU A 373 0.98 8.02 -0.72
C LEU A 373 1.61 6.66 -0.45
N LEU A 374 2.06 6.43 0.78
CA LEU A 374 2.77 5.21 1.14
C LEU A 374 1.83 4.11 1.66
N LYS A 375 0.51 4.34 1.68
CA LYS A 375 -0.52 3.46 2.24
C LYS A 375 -0.16 2.98 3.65
N LEU A 376 0.25 3.92 4.51
CA LEU A 376 0.69 3.63 5.88
C LEU A 376 -0.51 3.23 6.75
N PRO A 377 -0.37 2.20 7.61
CA PRO A 377 -1.44 1.86 8.54
C PRO A 377 -1.63 2.97 9.56
N LYS A 378 -2.86 3.13 10.05
CA LYS A 378 -3.18 4.10 11.12
C LYS A 378 -2.46 3.76 12.44
N SER A 379 -2.11 2.49 12.63
CA SER A 379 -1.37 1.98 13.78
C SER A 379 0.03 1.55 13.34
N LEU A 380 1.04 2.26 13.83
CA LEU A 380 2.46 1.99 13.54
C LEU A 380 3.08 0.98 14.52
N LYS A 381 2.26 0.11 15.12
CA LYS A 381 2.72 -0.84 16.14
C LYS A 381 3.69 -1.86 15.53
N PRO A 382 4.79 -2.18 16.21
CA PRO A 382 5.62 -3.33 15.85
C PRO A 382 4.83 -4.63 16.05
N PRO A 383 5.08 -5.68 15.23
CA PRO A 383 6.03 -5.71 14.13
C PRO A 383 5.54 -4.94 12.90
N TYR A 384 6.48 -4.47 12.08
CA TYR A 384 6.18 -3.78 10.82
C TYR A 384 5.16 -4.55 9.97
N GLN A 385 4.07 -3.88 9.60
CA GLN A 385 3.02 -4.42 8.74
C GLN A 385 3.31 -4.07 7.28
N GLY A 386 3.54 -5.11 6.47
CA GLY A 386 3.74 -4.99 5.03
C GLY A 386 2.45 -4.73 4.26
N LEU A 387 2.58 -4.25 3.03
CA LEU A 387 1.45 -3.89 2.15
C LEU A 387 0.61 -5.06 1.60
N GLY A 388 1.05 -6.31 1.76
CA GLY A 388 0.40 -7.46 1.14
C GLY A 388 0.21 -7.26 -0.37
N ASN A 389 -1.01 -7.48 -0.86
CA ASN A 389 -1.36 -7.36 -2.29
C ASN A 389 -1.31 -5.91 -2.83
N ALA A 390 -1.42 -4.91 -1.96
CA ALA A 390 -1.34 -3.50 -2.38
C ALA A 390 0.08 -3.07 -2.72
N LEU A 391 1.08 -3.90 -2.45
CA LEU A 391 2.50 -3.58 -2.67
C LEU A 391 2.80 -3.42 -4.15
N ASP A 392 2.27 -4.29 -5.01
CA ASP A 392 2.59 -4.29 -6.44
C ASP A 392 2.03 -3.05 -7.14
N GLU A 393 0.85 -2.59 -6.72
CA GLU A 393 0.26 -1.34 -7.18
C GLU A 393 1.12 -0.12 -6.79
N VAL A 394 1.55 -0.06 -5.52
CA VAL A 394 2.41 1.03 -5.03
C VAL A 394 3.79 0.98 -5.70
N ARG A 395 4.33 -0.22 -5.93
CA ARG A 395 5.59 -0.42 -6.65
C ARG A 395 5.52 0.06 -8.09
N ALA A 396 4.45 -0.27 -8.80
CA ALA A 396 4.25 0.21 -10.16
C ALA A 396 4.19 1.74 -10.18
N SER A 397 3.39 2.34 -9.29
CA SER A 397 3.20 3.80 -9.21
C SER A 397 4.48 4.57 -8.81
N LEU A 398 5.29 4.02 -7.90
CA LEU A 398 6.49 4.68 -7.35
C LEU A 398 7.80 4.11 -7.93
N SER A 399 7.73 3.34 -9.02
CA SER A 399 8.87 2.65 -9.63
C SER A 399 9.98 3.63 -10.01
N ASN A 400 9.62 4.74 -10.66
CA ASN A 400 10.54 5.74 -11.19
C ASN A 400 10.84 6.90 -10.22
N ALA A 401 10.29 6.88 -9.00
CA ALA A 401 10.50 7.95 -8.03
C ALA A 401 11.94 7.90 -7.46
N GLU A 402 12.67 9.01 -7.54
CA GLU A 402 14.06 9.12 -7.07
C GLU A 402 14.17 10.01 -5.82
N ILE A 403 13.28 11.01 -5.69
CA ILE A 403 13.29 11.99 -4.61
C ILE A 403 11.95 11.97 -3.86
N LEU A 404 12.00 11.93 -2.53
CA LEU A 404 10.84 12.15 -1.66
C LEU A 404 11.01 13.46 -0.88
N VAL A 405 10.07 14.38 -1.07
CA VAL A 405 9.97 15.63 -0.32
C VAL A 405 8.96 15.48 0.80
N ILE A 406 9.31 15.85 2.02
CA ILE A 406 8.44 15.79 3.21
C ILE A 406 8.34 17.19 3.83
N ASP A 407 7.22 17.88 3.63
CA ASP A 407 6.92 19.16 4.28
C ASP A 407 6.28 18.96 5.67
N GLU A 408 6.44 19.95 6.53
CA GLU A 408 6.05 19.95 7.95
C GLU A 408 6.58 18.72 8.72
N ILE A 409 7.88 18.43 8.55
CA ILE A 409 8.56 17.29 9.21
C ILE A 409 8.51 17.34 10.75
N SER A 410 8.23 18.49 11.36
CA SER A 410 8.14 18.64 12.83
C SER A 410 7.04 17.78 13.46
N MET A 411 5.98 17.50 12.71
CA MET A 411 4.86 16.66 13.16
C MET A 411 5.10 15.16 12.93
N VAL A 412 6.17 14.78 12.23
CA VAL A 412 6.53 13.38 11.99
C VAL A 412 7.25 12.82 13.21
N SER A 413 6.75 11.71 13.75
CA SER A 413 7.37 11.01 14.88
C SER A 413 8.51 10.09 14.43
N LYS A 414 9.40 9.73 15.36
CA LYS A 414 10.46 8.74 15.13
C LYS A 414 9.92 7.41 14.59
N ASP A 415 8.83 6.91 15.17
CA ASP A 415 8.21 5.66 14.75
C ASP A 415 7.68 5.75 13.31
N LEU A 416 7.01 6.85 12.97
CA LEU A 416 6.50 7.09 11.61
C LEU A 416 7.66 7.19 10.61
N PHE A 417 8.75 7.85 10.99
CA PHE A 417 9.92 8.02 10.16
C PHE A 417 10.64 6.69 9.88
N ALA A 418 10.80 5.85 10.90
CA ALA A 418 11.29 4.48 10.73
C ALA A 418 10.35 3.65 9.85
N TYR A 419 9.03 3.83 10.00
CA TYR A 419 8.05 3.15 9.17
C TYR A 419 8.15 3.56 7.70
N ILE A 420 8.37 4.85 7.41
CA ILE A 420 8.63 5.37 6.06
C ILE A 420 9.88 4.72 5.48
N HIS A 421 10.96 4.65 6.26
CA HIS A 421 12.20 4.00 5.84
C HIS A 421 11.98 2.53 5.42
N TRP A 422 11.36 1.71 6.28
CA TRP A 422 11.06 0.31 5.97
C TRP A 422 10.08 0.15 4.81
N ARG A 423 9.10 1.06 4.71
CA ARG A 423 8.12 1.07 3.62
C ARG A 423 8.77 1.34 2.27
N LEU A 424 9.69 2.31 2.20
CA LEU A 424 10.43 2.59 0.97
C LEU A 424 11.39 1.47 0.59
N GLN A 425 12.06 0.84 1.56
CA GLN A 425 12.85 -0.38 1.32
C GLN A 425 12.00 -1.52 0.77
N GLN A 426 10.81 -1.71 1.32
CA GLN A 426 9.87 -2.71 0.83
C GLN A 426 9.42 -2.41 -0.61
N ILE A 427 9.09 -1.15 -0.90
CA ILE A 427 8.66 -0.71 -2.24
C ILE A 427 9.81 -0.90 -3.23
N LYS A 428 10.99 -0.32 -2.98
CA LYS A 428 12.14 -0.38 -3.89
C LYS A 428 12.86 -1.74 -3.94
N GLY A 429 12.54 -2.65 -3.03
CA GLY A 429 13.07 -4.01 -3.01
C GLY A 429 14.57 -4.10 -2.65
N ASN A 430 15.10 -3.12 -1.92
CA ASN A 430 16.49 -3.10 -1.48
C ASN A 430 16.64 -2.65 -0.02
N LYS A 431 17.81 -2.90 0.57
CA LYS A 431 18.13 -2.54 1.96
C LYS A 431 18.87 -1.21 2.12
N LYS A 432 19.03 -0.42 1.05
CA LYS A 432 19.64 0.90 1.17
C LYS A 432 18.76 1.79 2.06
N PRO A 433 19.31 2.81 2.74
CA PRO A 433 18.49 3.73 3.50
C PRO A 433 17.37 4.31 2.63
N PHE A 434 16.13 4.26 3.12
CA PHE A 434 14.94 4.70 2.39
C PHE A 434 14.77 4.06 0.99
N GLY A 435 15.23 2.82 0.81
CA GLY A 435 15.13 2.12 -0.48
C GLY A 435 16.01 2.72 -1.58
N GLY A 436 17.02 3.53 -1.22
CA GLY A 436 17.90 4.21 -2.17
C GLY A 436 17.35 5.55 -2.69
N MET A 437 16.22 6.02 -2.14
CA MET A 437 15.66 7.33 -2.49
C MET A 437 16.34 8.45 -1.70
N SER A 438 16.54 9.59 -2.37
CA SER A 438 16.99 10.83 -1.71
C SER A 438 15.83 11.52 -1.00
N ILE A 439 16.06 12.05 0.20
CA ILE A 439 15.00 12.68 1.01
C ILE A 439 15.31 14.16 1.20
N LEU A 440 14.33 15.01 0.89
CA LEU A 440 14.31 16.43 1.23
C LEU A 440 13.24 16.66 2.29
N ALA A 441 13.64 16.74 3.55
CA ALA A 441 12.75 17.09 4.65
C ALA A 441 12.71 18.61 4.84
N VAL A 442 11.53 19.18 5.02
CA VAL A 442 11.32 20.61 5.20
C VAL A 442 10.40 20.83 6.39
N GLY A 443 10.73 21.79 7.25
CA GLY A 443 9.88 22.11 8.40
C GLY A 443 10.63 22.91 9.45
N ASP A 444 10.10 22.91 10.66
CA ASP A 444 10.65 23.70 11.76
C ASP A 444 10.33 23.04 13.10
N PHE A 445 11.34 22.52 13.80
CA PHE A 445 11.15 21.84 15.07
C PHE A 445 10.76 22.77 16.23
N TYR A 446 10.85 24.09 16.05
CA TYR A 446 10.32 25.07 17.00
C TYR A 446 8.79 25.24 16.90
N GLN A 447 8.16 24.64 15.89
CA GLN A 447 6.70 24.57 15.77
C GLN A 447 6.16 23.36 16.53
N LEU A 448 4.90 22.99 16.27
CA LEU A 448 4.25 21.91 16.99
C LEU A 448 4.96 20.56 16.76
N PRO A 449 5.26 19.82 17.85
CA PRO A 449 5.82 18.48 17.78
C PRO A 449 4.76 17.45 17.38
N PRO A 450 5.13 16.17 17.19
CA PRO A 450 4.16 15.10 16.96
C PRO A 450 3.15 15.01 18.12
N LEU A 451 1.91 14.68 17.78
CA LEU A 451 0.82 14.64 18.75
C LEU A 451 0.94 13.46 19.74
N GLY A 452 0.55 13.70 21.00
CA GLY A 452 0.43 12.67 22.03
C GLY A 452 1.76 12.25 22.65
N LYS A 453 1.95 10.94 22.85
CA LYS A 453 3.18 10.37 23.45
C LYS A 453 4.28 10.07 22.42
N ALA A 454 4.09 10.52 21.18
CA ALA A 454 5.00 10.23 20.09
C ALA A 454 6.29 11.06 20.23
N LYS A 455 7.45 10.43 20.03
CA LYS A 455 8.75 11.09 20.16
C LYS A 455 9.08 11.93 18.91
N PRO A 456 9.47 13.22 19.06
CA PRO A 456 9.98 14.03 17.95
C PRO A 456 11.31 13.51 17.40
N LEU A 457 11.62 13.84 16.14
CA LEU A 457 12.88 13.47 15.48
C LEU A 457 14.12 14.15 16.08
N CYS A 458 13.94 15.34 16.66
CA CYS A 458 15.02 16.13 17.26
C CYS A 458 15.45 15.66 18.67
N VAL A 459 14.80 14.65 19.24
CA VAL A 459 15.13 14.08 20.56
C VAL A 459 16.01 12.85 20.34
N TYR A 460 17.28 12.87 20.73
CA TYR A 460 18.18 11.74 20.52
C TYR A 460 18.13 10.75 21.69
N GLU A 461 18.43 9.49 21.42
CA GLU A 461 18.57 8.47 22.46
C GLU A 461 19.95 7.86 22.34
N ASP A 462 20.67 7.76 23.45
CA ASP A 462 22.01 7.18 23.46
C ASP A 462 21.94 5.68 23.15
N ASN A 463 22.94 5.19 22.39
CA ASN A 463 23.07 3.78 21.99
C ASN A 463 21.95 3.20 21.10
N VAL A 464 21.18 4.05 20.41
CA VAL A 464 20.19 3.63 19.40
C VAL A 464 20.53 4.24 18.05
N LEU A 465 20.46 3.44 16.98
CA LEU A 465 20.62 3.93 15.60
C LEU A 465 19.50 4.93 15.27
N ASP A 466 19.87 6.15 14.89
CA ASP A 466 18.93 7.25 14.68
C ASP A 466 19.03 7.72 13.23
N LEU A 467 18.05 7.28 12.42
CA LEU A 467 17.97 7.61 11.00
C LEU A 467 18.02 9.11 10.71
N TRP A 468 17.59 9.95 11.65
CA TRP A 468 17.62 11.40 11.47
C TRP A 468 19.01 11.95 11.77
N LYS A 469 19.57 11.61 12.94
CA LYS A 469 20.91 12.07 13.37
C LYS A 469 22.02 11.61 12.43
N ASP A 470 21.93 10.37 11.98
CA ASP A 470 23.03 9.69 11.29
C ASP A 470 23.11 10.08 9.81
N TYR A 471 21.99 10.46 9.19
CA TYR A 471 21.92 10.69 7.74
C TYR A 471 21.67 12.16 7.33
N PHE A 472 20.93 12.96 8.10
CA PHE A 472 20.43 14.25 7.61
C PHE A 472 21.40 15.41 7.83
N HIS A 473 21.64 16.17 6.75
CA HIS A 473 22.36 17.43 6.78
C HIS A 473 21.39 18.61 6.89
N MET A 474 21.57 19.45 7.91
CA MET A 474 20.71 20.60 8.18
C MET A 474 21.14 21.84 7.38
N VAL A 475 20.18 22.48 6.71
CA VAL A 475 20.29 23.78 6.05
C VAL A 475 19.27 24.72 6.68
N ASN A 476 19.72 25.85 7.25
CA ASN A 476 18.85 26.80 7.95
C ASN A 476 18.62 28.07 7.13
N LEU A 477 17.37 28.32 6.73
CA LEU A 477 16.94 29.54 6.06
C LEU A 477 16.72 30.65 7.10
N ARG A 478 17.56 31.68 7.05
CA ARG A 478 17.54 32.79 8.02
C ARG A 478 16.74 34.00 7.54
N GLU A 479 16.69 34.22 6.23
CA GLU A 479 16.12 35.44 5.66
C GLU A 479 14.59 35.34 5.54
N ILE A 480 13.88 36.37 6.00
CA ILE A 480 12.42 36.46 5.95
C ILE A 480 12.01 37.05 4.61
N MET A 481 11.22 36.31 3.83
CA MET A 481 10.88 36.70 2.45
C MET A 481 9.48 37.29 2.29
N ARG A 482 8.56 36.97 3.21
CA ARG A 482 7.12 37.15 3.01
C ARG A 482 6.52 38.33 3.78
N GLN A 483 7.07 38.70 4.94
CA GLN A 483 6.63 39.83 5.75
C GLN A 483 7.55 41.05 5.52
N LYS A 484 7.60 41.56 4.29
CA LYS A 484 8.44 42.74 3.98
C LYS A 484 7.86 44.04 4.55
N ASP A 485 6.53 44.10 4.72
CA ASP A 485 5.83 45.31 5.15
C ASP A 485 5.84 45.50 6.68
N ASP A 486 6.04 44.43 7.46
CA ASP A 486 6.20 44.49 8.92
C ASP A 486 7.41 43.66 9.40
N HIS A 487 8.60 44.13 8.99
CA HIS A 487 9.86 43.50 9.36
C HIS A 487 10.06 43.47 10.88
N SER A 488 9.59 44.51 11.57
CA SER A 488 9.72 44.65 13.02
C SER A 488 9.00 43.53 13.77
N PHE A 489 7.77 43.21 13.39
CA PHE A 489 7.00 42.13 14.00
C PHE A 489 7.57 40.75 13.64
N ALA A 490 8.03 40.57 12.40
CA ALA A 490 8.63 39.33 11.93
C ALA A 490 9.91 38.97 12.71
N GLU A 491 10.74 39.97 13.00
CA GLU A 491 11.92 39.80 13.86
C GLU A 491 11.55 39.45 15.30
N VAL A 492 10.54 40.11 15.87
CA VAL A 492 10.02 39.79 17.22
C VAL A 492 9.58 38.32 17.28
N LEU A 493 8.86 37.83 16.27
CA LEU A 493 8.43 36.43 16.21
C LEU A 493 9.62 35.47 16.09
N ASN A 494 10.66 35.81 15.33
CA ASN A 494 11.88 35.00 15.25
C ASN A 494 12.68 35.02 16.56
N ARG A 495 12.68 36.13 17.30
CA ARG A 495 13.25 36.19 18.66
C ARG A 495 12.45 35.32 19.63
N ILE A 496 11.12 35.39 19.60
CA ILE A 496 10.23 34.57 20.46
C ILE A 496 10.40 33.08 20.15
N ARG A 497 10.58 32.72 18.87
CA ARG A 497 10.73 31.34 18.40
C ARG A 497 11.85 30.56 19.11
N VAL A 498 12.91 31.24 19.56
CA VAL A 498 14.08 30.63 20.20
C VAL A 498 14.21 30.94 21.68
N LYS A 499 13.27 31.71 22.27
CA LYS A 499 13.31 32.13 23.68
C LYS A 499 12.77 31.05 24.62
N GLU A 500 13.42 30.92 25.77
CA GLU A 500 12.93 30.15 26.90
C GLU A 500 12.01 30.97 27.82
N LYS A 501 11.30 30.29 28.72
CA LYS A 501 10.45 30.89 29.77
C LYS A 501 11.21 31.84 30.69
N THR A 502 12.49 31.57 30.90
CA THR A 502 13.39 32.37 31.73
C THR A 502 13.89 33.61 31.02
N ASP A 503 13.79 33.67 29.70
CA ASP A 503 14.30 34.79 28.92
C ASP A 503 13.37 35.99 29.01
N SER A 504 13.93 37.13 29.42
CA SER A 504 13.20 38.39 29.38
C SER A 504 12.96 38.83 27.94
N LEU A 505 11.70 39.15 27.62
CA LEU A 505 11.38 39.93 26.42
C LEU A 505 11.87 41.37 26.59
N GLU A 506 12.46 41.92 25.54
CA GLU A 506 12.87 43.33 25.51
C GLU A 506 11.65 44.24 25.70
N ALA A 507 11.86 45.43 26.26
CA ALA A 507 10.77 46.37 26.53
C ALA A 507 10.02 46.76 25.23
N ASN A 508 10.75 46.88 24.12
CA ASN A 508 10.20 47.19 22.80
C ASN A 508 9.34 46.03 22.27
N ASP A 509 9.80 44.79 22.39
CA ASP A 509 9.04 43.59 22.01
C ASP A 509 7.73 43.49 22.81
N LYS A 510 7.80 43.73 24.12
CA LYS A 510 6.62 43.75 25.00
C LYS A 510 5.64 44.85 24.62
N ALA A 511 6.11 46.06 24.32
CA ALA A 511 5.26 47.17 23.89
C ALA A 511 4.51 46.82 22.60
N LEU A 512 5.20 46.23 21.62
CA LEU A 512 4.62 45.83 20.34
C LEU A 512 3.56 44.72 20.51
N LEU A 513 3.83 43.71 21.35
CA LEU A 513 2.84 42.66 21.66
C LEU A 513 1.65 43.19 22.47
N THR A 514 1.87 44.18 23.34
CA THR A 514 0.81 44.75 24.19
C THR A 514 -0.15 45.61 23.37
N GLN A 515 0.32 46.26 22.30
CA GLN A 515 -0.55 46.97 21.35
C GLN A 515 -1.56 46.03 20.66
N ALA A 516 -1.22 44.75 20.52
CA ALA A 516 -2.11 43.73 19.97
C ALA A 516 -3.08 43.15 21.01
N ILE A 517 -2.97 43.49 22.31
CA ILE A 517 -3.85 42.96 23.36
C ILE A 517 -5.14 43.75 23.42
N HIS A 518 -6.27 43.08 23.18
CA HIS A 518 -7.60 43.64 23.34
C HIS A 518 -8.42 42.85 24.36
N ASP A 519 -9.40 43.53 24.96
CA ASP A 519 -10.41 42.87 25.77
C ASP A 519 -11.34 42.01 24.89
N ILE A 520 -11.87 40.94 25.47
CA ILE A 520 -12.71 39.95 24.78
C ILE A 520 -13.94 40.60 24.11
N LYS A 521 -14.40 41.73 24.64
CA LYS A 521 -15.58 42.46 24.15
C LYS A 521 -15.32 43.28 22.90
N ASP A 522 -14.07 43.68 22.67
CA ASP A 522 -13.66 44.51 21.53
C ASP A 522 -13.15 43.66 20.35
N CYS A 523 -13.14 42.33 20.51
CA CYS A 523 -12.69 41.40 19.49
C CYS A 523 -13.81 41.15 18.44
N PRO A 524 -13.50 41.22 17.14
CA PRO A 524 -14.48 40.99 16.09
C PRO A 524 -14.95 39.53 16.08
N SER A 525 -16.26 39.30 16.24
CA SER A 525 -16.87 37.96 16.28
C SER A 525 -16.79 37.20 14.95
N ASN A 526 -16.57 37.89 13.84
CA ASN A 526 -16.49 37.31 12.49
C ASN A 526 -15.06 36.79 12.13
N VAL A 527 -14.08 37.04 12.99
CA VAL A 527 -12.68 36.60 12.78
C VAL A 527 -12.45 35.26 13.45
N LEU A 528 -11.55 34.43 12.89
CA LEU A 528 -11.21 33.14 13.47
C LEU A 528 -10.57 33.29 14.85
N HIS A 529 -11.16 32.64 15.85
CA HIS A 529 -10.63 32.58 17.20
C HIS A 529 -9.81 31.30 17.44
N ILE A 530 -8.58 31.44 17.88
CA ILE A 530 -7.66 30.33 18.13
C ILE A 530 -7.59 30.07 19.64
N TYR A 531 -7.91 28.84 20.05
CA TYR A 531 -7.85 28.38 21.43
C TYR A 531 -6.90 27.19 21.60
N ALA A 532 -6.47 26.95 22.84
CA ALA A 532 -5.63 25.79 23.15
C ALA A 532 -6.44 24.48 23.20
N THR A 533 -7.69 24.52 23.68
CA THR A 533 -8.48 23.30 23.94
C THR A 533 -9.76 23.23 23.12
N ASN A 534 -10.12 22.02 22.66
CA ASN A 534 -11.37 21.79 21.92
C ASN A 534 -12.62 22.23 22.72
N LYS A 535 -12.61 22.08 24.05
CA LYS A 535 -13.74 22.50 24.91
C LYS A 535 -14.01 24.01 24.83
N GLU A 536 -12.97 24.82 24.69
CA GLU A 536 -13.11 26.27 24.53
C GLU A 536 -13.60 26.63 23.13
N VAL A 537 -13.08 25.92 22.12
CA VAL A 537 -13.53 26.04 20.73
C VAL A 537 -15.02 25.75 20.61
N ASP A 538 -15.49 24.62 21.13
CA ASP A 538 -16.88 24.20 21.04
C ASP A 538 -17.81 25.19 21.75
N LYS A 539 -17.40 25.67 22.95
CA LYS A 539 -18.17 26.67 23.70
C LYS A 539 -18.28 27.99 22.94
N HIS A 540 -17.19 28.47 22.36
CA HIS A 540 -17.20 29.72 21.59
C HIS A 540 -18.04 29.55 20.33
N ASN A 541 -17.85 28.48 19.57
CA ASN A 541 -18.59 28.20 18.34
C ASN A 541 -20.11 28.18 18.58
N SER A 542 -20.57 27.43 19.59
CA SER A 542 -22.00 27.36 19.90
C SER A 542 -22.55 28.72 20.34
N ALA A 543 -21.82 29.48 21.17
CA ALA A 543 -22.25 30.80 21.60
C ALA A 543 -22.34 31.80 20.43
N THR A 544 -21.35 31.79 19.54
CA THR A 544 -21.28 32.70 18.38
C THR A 544 -22.38 32.38 17.37
N VAL A 545 -22.65 31.10 17.10
CA VAL A 545 -23.74 30.71 16.18
C VAL A 545 -25.11 31.14 16.72
N THR A 546 -25.39 30.89 18.00
CA THR A 546 -26.66 31.30 18.63
C THR A 546 -26.81 32.82 18.70
N ALA A 547 -25.71 33.58 18.75
CA ALA A 547 -25.74 35.04 18.77
C ALA A 547 -25.93 35.67 17.38
N LEU A 548 -25.34 35.08 16.33
CA LEU A 548 -25.30 35.66 14.98
C LEU A 548 -26.46 35.23 14.08
N HIS A 549 -27.09 34.08 14.33
CA HIS A 549 -28.09 33.51 13.43
C HIS A 549 -29.37 33.13 14.19
N SER A 550 -30.53 33.58 13.69
CA SER A 550 -31.85 33.21 14.22
C SER A 550 -32.38 31.89 13.67
N ASP A 551 -32.06 31.58 12.41
CA ASP A 551 -32.70 30.49 11.64
C ASP A 551 -31.80 29.25 11.58
N ILE A 552 -31.51 28.66 12.75
CA ILE A 552 -30.58 27.53 12.87
C ILE A 552 -31.30 26.20 12.62
N ILE A 553 -30.80 25.43 11.65
CA ILE A 553 -31.21 24.05 11.40
C ILE A 553 -30.25 23.12 12.16
N ASN A 554 -30.79 22.32 13.07
CA ASN A 554 -30.03 21.29 13.78
C ASN A 554 -30.07 19.97 12.99
N ILE A 555 -28.96 19.60 12.36
CA ILE A 555 -28.82 18.38 11.58
C ILE A 555 -28.24 17.30 12.50
N GLN A 556 -29.11 16.39 12.94
CA GLN A 556 -28.74 15.25 13.78
C GLN A 556 -28.06 14.14 12.96
N ALA A 557 -27.13 13.43 13.56
CA ALA A 557 -26.50 12.26 12.95
C ALA A 557 -27.47 11.08 12.88
N GLU A 558 -27.41 10.31 11.78
CA GLU A 558 -28.17 9.08 11.60
C GLU A 558 -27.27 7.88 11.97
N ASP A 559 -27.59 7.19 13.08
CA ASP A 559 -26.81 6.04 13.55
C ASP A 559 -27.51 4.72 13.19
N TYR A 560 -26.82 3.85 12.45
CA TYR A 560 -27.32 2.57 11.99
C TYR A 560 -26.58 1.41 12.67
N ARG A 561 -27.30 0.34 13.00
CA ARG A 561 -26.73 -0.92 13.49
C ARG A 561 -27.21 -2.07 12.63
N LYS A 562 -26.32 -3.03 12.35
CA LYS A 562 -26.68 -4.25 11.64
C LYS A 562 -27.50 -5.17 12.56
N ASP A 563 -28.69 -5.55 12.12
CA ASP A 563 -29.50 -6.55 12.81
C ASP A 563 -28.86 -7.94 12.67
N PRO A 564 -28.51 -8.65 13.76
CA PRO A 564 -27.93 -9.98 13.71
C PRO A 564 -28.80 -11.05 13.03
N ARG A 565 -30.12 -10.87 12.98
CA ARG A 565 -31.08 -11.85 12.43
C ARG A 565 -31.38 -11.64 10.95
N THR A 566 -31.57 -10.40 10.52
CA THR A 566 -31.94 -10.09 9.12
C THR A 566 -30.76 -9.65 8.28
N GLY A 567 -29.67 -9.19 8.92
CA GLY A 567 -28.52 -8.59 8.24
C GLY A 567 -28.77 -7.18 7.71
N GLU A 568 -29.97 -6.62 7.90
CA GLU A 568 -30.36 -5.27 7.49
C GLU A 568 -29.83 -4.21 8.46
N MET A 569 -29.64 -3.00 7.95
CA MET A 569 -29.18 -1.85 8.73
C MET A 569 -30.39 -1.12 9.33
N VAL A 570 -30.55 -1.19 10.65
CA VAL A 570 -31.66 -0.56 11.38
C VAL A 570 -31.19 0.77 11.96
N LEU A 571 -31.96 1.83 11.71
CA LEU A 571 -31.73 3.16 12.30
C LEU A 571 -32.02 3.10 13.81
N LEU A 572 -31.07 3.55 14.62
CA LEU A 572 -31.24 3.66 16.07
C LEU A 572 -32.08 4.90 16.40
N ALA A 573 -33.14 4.72 17.18
CA ALA A 573 -34.01 5.82 17.61
C ALA A 573 -33.34 6.74 18.65
N ASP A 574 -32.43 6.19 19.46
CA ASP A 574 -31.73 6.92 20.52
C ASP A 574 -30.40 7.49 20.02
N MET A 575 -30.18 8.78 20.29
CA MET A 575 -28.93 9.47 19.98
C MET A 575 -27.75 8.86 20.75
N MET A 576 -26.80 8.27 20.03
CA MET A 576 -25.53 7.91 20.64
C MET A 576 -24.59 9.11 20.64
N LYS A 577 -24.06 9.47 21.81
CA LYS A 577 -22.87 10.32 21.85
C LYS A 577 -21.69 9.56 21.24
N GLY A 578 -21.16 10.11 20.15
CA GLY A 578 -19.94 9.65 19.53
C GLY A 578 -18.71 10.06 20.34
N ASN A 579 -17.58 9.43 20.06
CA ASN A 579 -16.29 9.92 20.55
C ASN A 579 -15.89 11.19 19.78
N LYS A 580 -14.96 11.97 20.32
CA LYS A 580 -14.42 13.20 19.68
C LYS A 580 -13.83 13.00 18.27
N ARG A 581 -13.63 11.75 17.86
CA ARG A 581 -13.12 11.35 16.54
C ARG A 581 -14.18 11.09 15.51
N ASP A 582 -15.36 10.69 15.96
CA ASP A 582 -16.46 10.30 15.09
C ASP A 582 -17.01 11.55 14.39
N LEU A 583 -17.87 11.37 13.39
CA LEU A 583 -18.62 12.49 12.83
C LEU A 583 -19.48 13.16 13.91
N PRO A 584 -19.70 14.48 13.84
CA PRO A 584 -20.37 15.24 14.89
C PRO A 584 -21.79 14.74 15.15
N ASP A 585 -22.17 14.68 16.43
CA ASP A 585 -23.51 14.23 16.83
C ASP A 585 -24.61 15.14 16.24
N ASN A 586 -24.37 16.45 16.25
CA ASN A 586 -25.27 17.47 15.73
C ASN A 586 -24.47 18.58 15.04
N ILE A 587 -24.99 19.10 13.93
CA ILE A 587 -24.43 20.24 13.20
C ILE A 587 -25.47 21.35 13.18
N GLN A 588 -25.11 22.52 13.73
CA GLN A 588 -25.90 23.74 13.62
C GLN A 588 -25.60 24.39 12.27
N ALA A 589 -26.54 24.33 11.33
CA ALA A 589 -26.39 24.84 9.98
C ALA A 589 -27.38 25.99 9.71
N ALA A 590 -26.87 27.11 9.21
CA ALA A 590 -27.67 28.22 8.68
C ALA A 590 -26.86 28.94 7.59
N PRO A 591 -27.51 29.60 6.61
CA PRO A 591 -26.80 30.47 5.67
C PRO A 591 -25.98 31.54 6.42
N GLY A 592 -24.71 31.71 6.04
CA GLY A 592 -23.75 32.59 6.69
C GLY A 592 -22.92 31.94 7.80
N VAL A 593 -23.23 30.71 8.22
CA VAL A 593 -22.45 30.01 9.26
C VAL A 593 -21.10 29.54 8.71
N ARG A 594 -20.04 29.82 9.46
CA ARG A 594 -18.67 29.39 9.12
C ARG A 594 -18.41 27.96 9.58
N VAL A 595 -17.95 27.12 8.65
CA VAL A 595 -17.68 25.70 8.86
C VAL A 595 -16.28 25.30 8.40
N MET A 596 -15.78 24.20 8.95
CA MET A 596 -14.52 23.57 8.59
C MET A 596 -14.78 22.11 8.24
N ILE A 597 -14.23 21.66 7.12
CA ILE A 597 -14.21 20.26 6.74
C ILE A 597 -13.30 19.49 7.70
N ILE A 598 -13.73 18.34 8.21
CA ILE A 598 -12.99 17.54 9.20
C ILE A 598 -12.42 16.22 8.64
N ARG A 599 -12.72 15.90 7.37
CA ARG A 599 -12.23 14.73 6.65
C ARG A 599 -11.58 15.12 5.33
N ASN A 600 -10.61 14.32 4.88
CA ASN A 600 -10.05 14.49 3.55
C ASN A 600 -11.01 13.87 2.54
N LEU A 601 -11.77 14.72 1.85
CA LEU A 601 -12.69 14.30 0.78
C LEU A 601 -11.93 14.15 -0.53
N ASP A 602 -11.16 15.17 -0.88
CA ASP A 602 -10.28 15.18 -2.05
C ASP A 602 -9.10 16.12 -1.78
N VAL A 603 -7.92 15.53 -1.54
CA VAL A 603 -6.70 16.30 -1.27
C VAL A 603 -6.23 17.07 -2.50
N GLU A 604 -6.44 16.54 -3.70
CA GLU A 604 -6.02 17.18 -4.95
C GLU A 604 -6.93 18.37 -5.28
N ASP A 605 -8.23 18.26 -4.98
CA ASP A 605 -9.18 19.36 -5.12
C ASP A 605 -9.18 20.31 -3.90
N GLY A 606 -8.30 20.10 -2.92
CA GLY A 606 -8.19 20.96 -1.74
C GLY A 606 -9.35 20.87 -0.74
N LEU A 607 -10.20 19.85 -0.84
CA LEU A 607 -11.23 19.51 0.14
C LEU A 607 -10.62 18.60 1.21
N VAL A 608 -9.76 19.21 2.03
CA VAL A 608 -9.01 18.54 3.09
C VAL A 608 -9.57 18.91 4.45
N ASN A 609 -9.24 18.11 5.45
CA ASN A 609 -9.51 18.48 6.83
C ASN A 609 -8.74 19.75 7.18
N GLY A 610 -9.46 20.78 7.64
CA GLY A 610 -8.94 22.13 7.84
C GLY A 610 -9.37 23.13 6.77
N THR A 611 -10.01 22.70 5.68
CA THR A 611 -10.58 23.62 4.68
C THR A 611 -11.78 24.36 5.29
N PHE A 612 -11.70 25.70 5.30
CA PHE A 612 -12.77 26.58 5.77
C PHE A 612 -13.72 26.95 4.63
N GLY A 613 -14.98 27.13 4.98
CA GLY A 613 -15.99 27.70 4.10
C GLY A 613 -17.18 28.25 4.88
N THR A 614 -18.06 28.92 4.16
CA THR A 614 -19.28 29.52 4.69
C THR A 614 -20.48 28.85 4.02
N ILE A 615 -21.47 28.44 4.81
CA ILE A 615 -22.72 27.86 4.28
C ILE A 615 -23.48 28.94 3.53
N THR A 616 -23.80 28.70 2.26
CA THR A 616 -24.59 29.64 1.44
C THR A 616 -25.94 29.06 1.08
N ASN A 617 -26.00 27.74 0.82
CA ASN A 617 -27.22 27.06 0.42
C ASN A 617 -27.41 25.75 1.22
N ILE A 618 -28.65 25.42 1.55
CA ILE A 618 -29.00 24.17 2.25
C ILE A 618 -30.13 23.53 1.45
N VAL A 619 -29.84 22.42 0.78
CA VAL A 619 -30.81 21.70 -0.04
C VAL A 619 -31.54 20.68 0.83
N THR A 620 -32.82 20.93 1.07
CA THR A 620 -33.72 20.03 1.78
C THR A 620 -34.65 19.31 0.81
N THR A 621 -34.87 18.01 1.01
CA THR A 621 -35.91 17.28 0.28
C THR A 621 -37.11 17.07 1.20
N THR A 622 -38.29 17.49 0.73
CA THR A 622 -39.58 17.14 1.30
C THR A 622 -40.17 16.00 0.47
N GLN A 623 -39.99 14.76 0.92
CA GLN A 623 -40.82 13.63 0.50
C GLN A 623 -41.57 13.15 1.75
N ASP A 624 -42.90 13.34 1.78
CA ASP A 624 -43.89 12.86 2.78
C ASP A 624 -43.33 12.35 4.13
N GLY A 625 -42.59 13.20 4.83
CA GLY A 625 -41.80 12.85 6.02
C GLY A 625 -41.00 14.04 6.58
N PRO A 626 -40.21 13.85 7.67
CA PRO A 626 -39.46 14.93 8.31
C PRO A 626 -38.46 15.58 7.33
N LYS A 627 -38.32 16.92 7.39
CA LYS A 627 -37.39 17.69 6.55
C LYS A 627 -35.96 17.14 6.71
N THR A 628 -35.44 16.46 5.69
CA THR A 628 -34.08 15.94 5.68
C THR A 628 -33.19 16.83 4.81
N VAL A 629 -32.04 17.21 5.36
CA VAL A 629 -31.01 17.97 4.64
C VAL A 629 -30.15 16.96 3.87
N ASN A 630 -30.11 17.10 2.55
CA ASN A 630 -29.37 16.20 1.66
C ASN A 630 -28.00 16.78 1.27
N LEU A 631 -27.96 18.07 0.93
CA LEU A 631 -26.74 18.75 0.49
C LEU A 631 -26.56 20.08 1.21
N ILE A 632 -25.31 20.40 1.54
CA ILE A 632 -24.92 21.72 2.05
C ILE A 632 -23.98 22.36 1.02
N GLY A 633 -24.39 23.50 0.45
CA GLY A 633 -23.60 24.30 -0.46
C GLY A 633 -22.70 25.28 0.29
N LEU A 634 -21.38 25.14 0.11
CA LEU A 634 -20.35 25.94 0.76
C LEU A 634 -19.68 26.89 -0.23
N THR A 635 -19.49 28.14 0.18
CA THR A 635 -18.49 29.05 -0.42
C THR A 635 -17.18 28.86 0.33
N LEU A 636 -16.15 28.34 -0.33
CA LEU A 636 -14.84 28.08 0.31
C LEU A 636 -13.98 29.35 0.33
N ASP A 637 -13.21 29.53 1.41
CA ASP A 637 -12.30 30.67 1.56
C ASP A 637 -11.20 30.67 0.48
N ASN A 638 -10.72 29.48 0.11
CA ASN A 638 -9.79 29.31 -1.00
C ASN A 638 -10.56 29.04 -2.31
N GLN A 639 -10.51 29.99 -3.24
CA GLN A 639 -11.18 29.88 -4.53
C GLN A 639 -10.66 28.72 -5.39
N HIS A 640 -9.41 28.28 -5.18
CA HIS A 640 -8.81 27.15 -5.89
C HIS A 640 -9.28 25.77 -5.38
N SER A 641 -9.93 25.72 -4.21
CA SER A 641 -10.43 24.47 -3.63
C SER A 641 -11.84 24.14 -4.17
N GLY A 642 -12.12 22.86 -4.39
CA GLY A 642 -13.43 22.33 -4.78
C GLY A 642 -13.78 22.50 -6.27
N GLN A 643 -12.81 22.75 -7.16
CA GLN A 643 -13.06 22.98 -8.59
C GLN A 643 -13.60 21.73 -9.32
N LYS A 644 -13.16 20.53 -8.94
CA LYS A 644 -13.71 19.28 -9.46
C LYS A 644 -15.11 19.03 -8.89
N PHE A 645 -15.30 19.26 -7.59
CA PHE A 645 -16.62 19.09 -6.95
C PHE A 645 -17.68 20.07 -7.49
N ARG A 646 -17.32 21.33 -7.79
CA ARG A 646 -18.21 22.31 -8.46
C ARG A 646 -18.75 21.80 -9.79
N ARG A 647 -17.97 20.97 -10.52
CA ARG A 647 -18.35 20.43 -11.83
C ARG A 647 -19.19 19.15 -11.78
N LYS A 648 -19.16 18.41 -10.67
CA LYS A 648 -19.87 17.12 -10.54
C LYS A 648 -21.37 17.27 -10.38
N ILE A 649 -21.81 18.33 -9.70
CA ILE A 649 -23.24 18.57 -9.43
C ILE A 649 -23.69 19.67 -10.40
N GLN A 650 -24.19 19.26 -11.57
CA GLN A 650 -24.77 20.18 -12.56
C GLN A 650 -26.00 20.88 -11.95
N GLY A 651 -25.86 22.15 -11.59
CA GLY A 651 -26.96 22.99 -11.15
C GLY A 651 -26.52 24.43 -10.90
N SER A 652 -26.72 25.26 -11.93
CA SER A 652 -26.58 26.73 -11.93
C SER A 652 -25.17 27.29 -11.71
N SER A 653 -24.95 28.50 -12.22
CA SER A 653 -23.70 29.28 -12.26
C SER A 653 -23.11 29.69 -10.91
N ASP A 654 -23.38 28.93 -9.85
CA ASP A 654 -23.03 29.30 -8.49
C ASP A 654 -21.65 28.74 -8.15
N ASN A 655 -20.78 29.58 -7.57
CA ASN A 655 -19.42 29.26 -7.19
C ASN A 655 -19.36 28.34 -5.93
N LEU A 656 -20.34 27.46 -5.77
CA LEU A 656 -20.65 26.69 -4.57
C LEU A 656 -20.15 25.25 -4.67
N VAL A 657 -19.61 24.74 -3.56
CA VAL A 657 -19.22 23.33 -3.40
C VAL A 657 -20.28 22.63 -2.57
N TYR A 658 -21.02 21.71 -3.17
CA TYR A 658 -22.01 20.91 -2.45
C TYR A 658 -21.34 19.71 -1.77
N ILE A 659 -21.55 19.60 -0.46
CA ILE A 659 -21.06 18.51 0.38
C ILE A 659 -22.22 17.58 0.73
N GLU A 660 -21.98 16.28 0.59
CA GLU A 660 -22.90 15.18 0.93
C GLU A 660 -22.59 14.61 2.33
N LYS A 661 -23.53 13.83 2.89
CA LYS A 661 -23.29 13.06 4.12
C LYS A 661 -22.28 11.94 3.85
N CYS A 662 -21.34 11.73 4.76
CA CYS A 662 -20.43 10.59 4.76
C CYS A 662 -20.90 9.52 5.75
N GLU A 663 -20.59 8.27 5.46
CA GLU A 663 -20.84 7.13 6.34
C GLU A 663 -19.53 6.63 6.94
N GLU A 664 -19.48 6.53 8.26
CA GLU A 664 -18.30 6.10 9.00
C GLU A 664 -18.67 5.13 10.12
N SER A 665 -17.90 4.05 10.28
CA SER A 665 -18.01 3.21 11.47
C SER A 665 -17.59 4.03 12.69
N THR A 666 -18.48 4.14 13.66
CA THR A 666 -18.18 4.84 14.92
C THR A 666 -17.18 4.04 15.74
N SER A 667 -16.63 4.66 16.78
CA SER A 667 -15.78 3.98 17.76
C SER A 667 -16.50 2.84 18.50
N LYS A 668 -17.83 2.74 18.44
CA LYS A 668 -18.60 1.67 19.07
C LYS A 668 -18.83 0.51 18.10
N LYS A 669 -18.53 -0.71 18.56
CA LYS A 669 -18.67 -1.96 17.81
C LYS A 669 -19.97 -2.06 17.02
N GLY A 670 -19.84 -2.17 15.70
CA GLY A 670 -20.95 -2.48 14.78
C GLY A 670 -21.96 -1.34 14.54
N VAL A 671 -21.61 -0.09 14.84
CA VAL A 671 -22.47 1.08 14.58
C VAL A 671 -21.87 1.93 13.45
N LEU A 672 -22.66 2.21 12.42
CA LEU A 672 -22.35 3.07 11.29
C LEU A 672 -23.06 4.42 11.47
N ARG A 673 -22.33 5.52 11.42
CA ARG A 673 -22.86 6.89 11.52
C ARG A 673 -22.85 7.55 10.16
N ARG A 674 -23.98 8.14 9.77
CA ARG A 674 -24.13 8.96 8.58
C ARG A 674 -24.34 10.43 8.96
N GLN A 675 -23.41 11.30 8.54
CA GLN A 675 -23.44 12.73 8.86
C GLN A 675 -22.51 13.53 7.93
N PHE A 676 -22.71 14.85 7.81
CA PHE A 676 -21.79 15.71 7.07
C PHE A 676 -20.39 15.78 7.72
N PRO A 677 -19.30 15.69 6.94
CA PRO A 677 -17.92 15.71 7.43
C PRO A 677 -17.43 17.14 7.72
N MET A 678 -18.20 17.92 8.48
CA MET A 678 -17.89 19.31 8.81
C MET A 678 -18.29 19.68 10.25
N LYS A 679 -17.68 20.75 10.77
CA LYS A 679 -18.00 21.33 12.08
C LYS A 679 -17.98 22.85 12.02
N LEU A 680 -18.56 23.50 13.02
CA LEU A 680 -18.49 24.95 13.21
C LEU A 680 -17.03 25.42 13.34
N ALA A 681 -16.74 26.57 12.74
CA ALA A 681 -15.37 27.05 12.59
C ALA A 681 -15.18 28.56 12.82
N PHE A 682 -16.00 29.18 13.67
CA PHE A 682 -15.71 30.51 14.21
C PHE A 682 -14.49 30.50 15.14
N ALA A 683 -14.25 29.35 15.77
CA ALA A 683 -13.09 29.05 16.57
C ALA A 683 -12.44 27.72 16.17
N CYS A 684 -11.12 27.62 16.34
CA CYS A 684 -10.31 26.44 16.07
C CYS A 684 -9.17 26.28 17.08
N THR A 685 -8.56 25.09 17.10
CA THR A 685 -7.35 24.86 17.90
C THR A 685 -6.08 25.22 17.14
N ALA A 686 -5.03 25.62 17.87
CA ALA A 686 -3.73 25.98 17.28
C ALA A 686 -3.18 24.90 16.33
N HIS A 687 -3.31 23.62 16.70
CA HIS A 687 -2.90 22.47 15.89
C HIS A 687 -3.56 22.40 14.51
N LYS A 688 -4.79 22.93 14.37
CA LYS A 688 -5.55 22.85 13.11
C LYS A 688 -5.30 24.02 12.18
N VAL A 689 -4.72 25.09 12.69
CA VAL A 689 -4.39 26.28 11.90
C VAL A 689 -2.91 26.27 11.47
N GLN A 690 -2.06 25.42 12.04
CA GLN A 690 -0.65 25.32 11.67
C GLN A 690 -0.45 25.16 10.15
N GLY A 691 0.42 25.98 9.57
CA GLY A 691 0.72 25.97 8.14
C GLY A 691 -0.28 26.73 7.28
N MET A 692 -1.35 27.30 7.86
CA MET A 692 -2.33 28.13 7.17
C MET A 692 -1.96 29.61 7.25
N THR A 693 -2.23 30.35 6.18
CA THR A 693 -2.07 31.81 6.13
C THR A 693 -3.42 32.45 6.34
N MET A 694 -3.52 33.44 7.24
CA MET A 694 -4.74 34.20 7.46
C MET A 694 -4.43 35.70 7.52
N GLU A 695 -5.38 36.52 7.08
CA GLU A 695 -5.26 37.97 7.11
C GLU A 695 -5.43 38.54 8.52
N SER A 696 -6.34 37.95 9.30
CA SER A 696 -6.62 38.32 10.69
C SER A 696 -6.96 37.07 11.52
N ALA A 697 -6.53 37.06 12.78
CA ALA A 697 -6.85 36.01 13.74
C ALA A 697 -6.84 36.57 15.17
N VAL A 698 -7.69 36.01 16.03
CA VAL A 698 -7.73 36.32 17.47
C VAL A 698 -7.17 35.13 18.24
N VAL A 699 -6.13 35.33 19.06
CA VAL A 699 -5.46 34.24 19.76
C VAL A 699 -5.68 34.35 21.28
N CYS A 700 -6.18 33.26 21.88
CA CYS A 700 -6.36 33.15 23.33
C CYS A 700 -5.21 32.36 23.97
N LEU A 701 -4.36 33.04 24.74
CA LEU A 701 -3.17 32.43 25.36
C LEU A 701 -3.42 31.82 26.76
N LYS A 702 -4.63 31.94 27.32
CA LYS A 702 -4.94 31.59 28.74
C LYS A 702 -4.55 30.17 29.17
N ARG A 703 -4.60 29.18 28.26
CA ARG A 703 -4.38 27.76 28.56
C ARG A 703 -3.31 27.09 27.71
N VAL A 704 -2.56 27.86 26.91
CA VAL A 704 -1.50 27.34 26.05
C VAL A 704 -0.40 26.64 26.87
N LEU A 705 -0.27 26.99 28.16
CA LEU A 705 0.82 26.60 29.04
C LEU A 705 0.60 25.34 29.90
N ASN A 706 -0.56 24.66 29.81
CA ASN A 706 -0.82 23.41 30.56
C ASN A 706 -0.53 22.13 29.74
N LEU A 707 0.08 22.27 28.56
CA LEU A 707 0.73 21.14 27.89
C LEU A 707 2.07 20.90 28.61
N GLU A 708 2.05 20.14 29.70
CA GLU A 708 3.28 19.56 30.23
C GLU A 708 3.90 18.70 29.13
N TRP A 709 5.10 19.06 28.68
CA TRP A 709 5.88 18.36 27.65
C TRP A 709 7.08 17.67 28.30
N PRO A 710 6.95 16.46 28.88
CA PRO A 710 7.99 15.89 29.73
C PRO A 710 9.21 15.38 28.96
N MET A 711 9.19 15.34 27.63
CA MET A 711 10.16 14.58 26.82
C MET A 711 11.27 15.39 26.14
N LEU A 712 11.23 16.72 26.16
CA LEU A 712 12.30 17.56 25.57
C LEU A 712 13.48 17.83 26.52
N HIS A 713 13.41 17.35 27.76
CA HIS A 713 14.30 17.79 28.85
C HIS A 713 15.71 17.17 28.89
N SER A 714 16.12 16.21 28.04
CA SER A 714 17.44 15.58 28.27
C SER A 714 18.34 15.19 27.09
N ALA A 715 17.97 15.35 25.81
CA ALA A 715 18.80 14.74 24.76
C ALA A 715 18.80 15.40 23.36
N ALA A 716 18.66 16.73 23.27
CA ALA A 716 18.87 17.44 22.00
C ALA A 716 20.35 17.84 21.82
N GLN A 717 20.75 18.09 20.57
CA GLN A 717 22.10 18.55 20.15
C GLN A 717 22.67 19.65 21.07
N PRO A 718 24.01 19.83 21.20
CA PRO A 718 24.60 20.94 21.95
C PRO A 718 24.12 22.34 21.53
N HIS A 719 23.61 22.50 20.29
CA HIS A 719 23.01 23.73 19.77
C HIS A 719 21.49 23.85 19.98
N LEU A 720 20.86 22.85 20.60
CA LEU A 720 19.43 22.78 20.97
C LEU A 720 19.23 22.51 22.48
N LYS A 721 20.32 22.52 23.28
CA LYS A 721 20.30 22.23 24.72
C LYS A 721 19.65 23.32 25.57
N ASP A 722 19.45 24.51 25.03
CA ASP A 722 18.96 25.68 25.75
C ASP A 722 17.47 25.96 25.49
N CYS A 723 16.62 24.92 25.44
CA CYS A 723 15.20 25.10 25.13
C CYS A 723 14.28 24.18 25.94
N THR A 724 14.08 24.44 27.24
CA THR A 724 12.93 23.87 27.95
C THR A 724 12.32 24.76 29.03
N SER A 725 11.32 25.52 28.63
CA SER A 725 9.98 25.64 29.23
C SER A 725 9.37 26.91 28.64
N GLN A 726 8.08 26.93 28.31
CA GLN A 726 7.40 28.15 27.86
C GLN A 726 6.54 28.68 29.00
N THR A 727 6.59 29.98 29.29
CA THR A 727 5.54 30.71 30.01
C THR A 727 5.55 32.13 29.48
N LEU A 728 4.66 32.39 28.53
CA LEU A 728 4.22 33.74 28.25
C LEU A 728 2.94 34.03 29.03
N MET A 729 3.03 35.01 29.93
CA MET A 729 1.93 35.87 30.41
C MET A 729 0.72 35.17 31.06
N LYS A 730 0.70 35.14 32.40
CA LYS A 730 -0.56 34.99 33.16
C LYS A 730 -1.34 36.30 33.06
N GLY A 731 -2.40 36.33 32.24
CA GLY A 731 -3.30 37.47 32.13
C GLY A 731 -4.59 37.14 31.37
N LYS A 732 -5.70 37.81 31.69
CA LYS A 732 -7.00 37.66 31.02
C LYS A 732 -7.01 38.38 29.66
N SER A 733 -6.14 38.00 28.72
CA SER A 733 -5.86 38.83 27.54
C SER A 733 -6.07 38.04 26.23
N MET A 734 -6.71 38.65 25.23
CA MET A 734 -6.76 38.15 23.84
C MET A 734 -5.83 39.00 22.98
N LEU A 735 -5.09 38.37 22.06
CA LEU A 735 -4.28 39.08 21.08
C LEU A 735 -5.04 39.16 19.75
N ILE A 736 -5.30 40.38 19.26
CA ILE A 736 -5.72 40.65 17.89
C ILE A 736 -4.46 40.96 17.10
N LEU A 737 -4.13 40.10 16.14
CA LEU A 737 -2.87 40.22 15.41
C LEU A 737 -3.19 40.84 14.04
N PRO A 738 -2.74 42.08 13.75
CA PRO A 738 -3.00 42.73 12.48
C PRO A 738 -2.14 42.10 11.36
N SER A 739 -2.76 41.99 10.17
CA SER A 739 -2.20 41.70 8.85
C SER A 739 -1.12 40.60 8.72
N GLN A 740 -1.50 39.55 8.00
CA GLN A 740 -0.66 38.43 7.52
C GLN A 740 -0.01 37.60 8.63
N MET A 741 -0.86 36.98 9.44
CA MET A 741 -0.43 35.95 10.37
C MET A 741 -0.48 34.57 9.69
N HIS A 742 0.67 33.88 9.65
CA HIS A 742 0.65 32.44 9.77
C HIS A 742 0.44 32.13 11.25
N SER A 743 -0.55 31.31 11.57
CA SER A 743 -0.79 30.78 12.92
C SER A 743 0.26 29.72 13.31
N LYS A 744 1.53 30.11 13.21
CA LYS A 744 2.72 29.41 13.68
C LYS A 744 3.18 30.07 14.98
N ILE A 745 2.27 30.12 15.97
CA ILE A 745 2.60 30.42 17.38
C ILE A 745 2.96 29.10 18.05
#